data_AF-A0A7W8LKR5-F1
#
_entry.id   AF-A0A7W8LKR5-F1
#
_cell.length_a   1.000
_cell.length_b   1.000
_cell.length_c   1.000
_cell.angle_alpha   90.00
_cell.angle_beta   90.00
_cell.angle_gamma   90.00
#
_symmetry.space_group_name_H-M   'P 1'
#
loop_
_entity.id
_entity.type
_entity.pdbx_description
1 polymer ?
#
loop_
_entity_poly.entity_id
_entity_poly.type
_entity_poly.pdbx_seq_one_letter_code
_entity_poly.pdbx_strand_id
1 'polypeptide(L)'
;MNPEITRRRQFLSKRRHGSGGLNRLTIGFTCIADFRSFIGQEYISGIVKACEDYDINFINMSQAVKYSIFDDADFLSRYSQKFKFMKAPFLDGLITWASSLANYLTDEQIIQKFSALSPLPMVDIGYLSIPGVTALRIDNTCSMDLIVEHLVKIHSFKRIAFLGTEGSRPHQDRLISFKKALPKFGQNQNNVPVFMAKELTEAEIMHASEELFAQCIKDKSPSERIEAIVTTSDIIAASLIQFLQKRGINVPEDIAVTGFNNQYQGITSSPPVTTINLEYFKRGYMAVELLINRIMDGSSSEQLIKIPTSLIVRESCGCFEKEILDAANTDFPILPEDSTEQEAKQFLFEKVNQIFEKESHESKESLVEAIFKDLYESFSPPKTLCWYRKFLNKLRGAYFTASFCQDKITALHSCLIALAGSNEIQRQRMESITNQLRVLSAVTSDYEIKARNESPYTFNNITTAAIHFASVSTGTQMKSALKTHLSELGIPGIILSLSDNMTTDLETSNVELIIPEPSEIDQVKLPYRINDVANFPKSFFPKKERYSVVLEILYYNERYFGFAFMHMRNKNMALYDSIRSLLCHSLYEIYLKEGRTKAHSMQLNTKNIEGILSLQGNETNLLGTNKLGVQKISSYLLEHIGEKTNLEKMASELGMNKTKLIRQTKAATGYTVQKLHEKLKIELAKDLILEGKLTLSEIAERLGFQNSNYFSNVFKKNTGESPRAWGKDKSGMRN
;
A
#
# COMPACT_ATOMS: atom_id res chain seq x y z
N MET A 1 -22.48 27.18 5.94
CA MET A 1 -21.13 26.54 5.95
C MET A 1 -20.92 25.89 7.32
N ASN A 2 -20.40 24.66 7.40
CA ASN A 2 -20.26 23.93 8.68
C ASN A 2 -19.30 24.70 9.64
N PRO A 3 -19.72 25.06 10.87
CA PRO A 3 -18.90 25.81 11.83
C PRO A 3 -17.54 25.16 12.14
N GLU A 4 -17.50 23.84 12.21
CA GLU A 4 -16.28 23.07 12.50
C GLU A 4 -15.23 23.19 11.40
N ILE A 5 -15.66 23.19 10.12
CA ILE A 5 -14.75 23.40 8.97
C ILE A 5 -14.10 24.78 9.07
N THR A 6 -14.90 25.80 9.44
CA THR A 6 -14.42 27.19 9.59
C THR A 6 -13.40 27.28 10.72
N ARG A 7 -13.67 26.64 11.86
CA ARG A 7 -12.78 26.59 13.02
C ARG A 7 -11.42 25.99 12.68
N ARG A 8 -11.39 24.83 12.00
CA ARG A 8 -10.15 24.16 11.55
C ARG A 8 -9.33 25.03 10.61
N ARG A 9 -9.98 25.61 9.60
CA ARG A 9 -9.32 26.48 8.62
C ARG A 9 -8.71 27.73 9.27
N GLN A 10 -9.40 28.34 10.22
CA GLN A 10 -8.87 29.49 10.97
C GLN A 10 -7.64 29.12 11.80
N PHE A 11 -7.66 27.97 12.50
CA PHE A 11 -6.52 27.47 13.27
C PHE A 11 -5.29 27.24 12.37
N LEU A 12 -5.46 26.51 11.27
CA LEU A 12 -4.37 26.18 10.34
C LEU A 12 -3.82 27.44 9.64
N SER A 13 -4.69 28.37 9.25
CA SER A 13 -4.28 29.66 8.67
C SER A 13 -3.45 30.49 9.65
N LYS A 14 -3.89 30.61 10.91
CA LYS A 14 -3.12 31.33 11.96
C LYS A 14 -1.75 30.70 12.16
N ARG A 15 -1.67 29.37 12.23
CA ARG A 15 -0.42 28.63 12.39
C ARG A 15 0.56 28.87 11.23
N ARG A 16 0.06 28.94 10.00
CA ARG A 16 0.87 29.22 8.79
C ARG A 16 1.40 30.66 8.76
N HIS A 17 0.56 31.65 9.06
CA HIS A 17 0.92 33.07 8.97
C HIS A 17 1.80 33.54 10.13
N GLY A 18 1.63 32.98 11.33
CA GLY A 18 2.41 33.36 12.52
C GLY A 18 3.91 33.09 12.43
N SER A 19 4.37 32.36 11.40
CA SER A 19 5.78 32.00 11.20
C SER A 19 6.27 32.21 9.75
N GLY A 20 5.64 33.10 8.98
CA GLY A 20 6.04 33.38 7.59
C GLY A 20 5.91 32.19 6.62
N GLY A 21 4.96 31.28 6.86
CA GLY A 21 4.69 30.11 6.00
C GLY A 21 5.44 28.82 6.37
N LEU A 22 6.41 28.87 7.30
CA LEU A 22 7.29 27.74 7.64
C LEU A 22 6.67 26.67 8.57
N ASN A 23 5.50 26.90 9.16
CA ASN A 23 4.91 26.01 10.17
C ASN A 23 3.61 25.35 9.69
N ARG A 24 3.52 25.02 8.39
CA ARG A 24 2.42 24.18 7.87
C ARG A 24 2.45 22.84 8.59
N LEU A 25 1.28 22.40 9.06
CA LEU A 25 1.13 21.14 9.79
C LEU A 25 1.62 19.95 8.93
N THR A 26 2.40 19.04 9.50
CA THR A 26 2.84 17.80 8.86
C THR A 26 2.30 16.60 9.62
N ILE A 27 1.48 15.79 8.97
CA ILE A 27 0.93 14.56 9.56
C ILE A 27 1.47 13.32 8.86
N GLY A 28 1.57 12.23 9.62
CA GLY A 28 1.92 10.90 9.12
C GLY A 28 0.71 9.98 8.99
N PHE A 29 0.81 8.99 8.11
CA PHE A 29 -0.05 7.81 8.13
C PHE A 29 0.79 6.53 8.13
N THR A 30 0.44 5.55 8.95
CA THR A 30 1.18 4.28 9.02
C THR A 30 0.27 3.08 9.20
N CYS A 31 0.54 2.03 8.44
CA CYS A 31 0.01 0.68 8.66
C CYS A 31 0.66 -0.35 7.74
N ILE A 32 0.25 -1.61 7.93
CA ILE A 32 0.62 -2.75 7.10
C ILE A 32 -0.63 -3.26 6.37
N ALA A 33 -0.79 -2.95 5.08
CA ALA A 33 -1.98 -3.38 4.35
C ALA A 33 -1.69 -3.50 2.86
N ASP A 34 -2.50 -4.27 2.14
CA ASP A 34 -2.41 -4.29 0.69
C ASP A 34 -3.02 -3.02 0.08
N PHE A 35 -2.20 -1.98 -0.09
CA PHE A 35 -2.60 -0.71 -0.71
C PHE A 35 -2.75 -0.78 -2.24
N ARG A 36 -2.55 -1.96 -2.83
CA ARG A 36 -3.00 -2.23 -4.20
C ARG A 36 -4.48 -2.52 -4.25
N SER A 37 -5.06 -3.01 -3.16
CA SER A 37 -6.49 -3.22 -3.06
C SER A 37 -7.24 -1.89 -3.15
N PHE A 38 -8.44 -1.94 -3.73
CA PHE A 38 -9.36 -0.81 -3.81
C PHE A 38 -9.55 -0.12 -2.45
N ILE A 39 -9.66 -0.91 -1.37
CA ILE A 39 -9.84 -0.43 0.01
C ILE A 39 -8.71 0.52 0.41
N GLY A 40 -7.45 0.10 0.23
CA GLY A 40 -6.29 0.90 0.60
C GLY A 40 -6.20 2.20 -0.21
N GLN A 41 -6.54 2.15 -1.50
CA GLN A 41 -6.52 3.32 -2.38
C GLN A 41 -7.59 4.36 -2.01
N GLU A 42 -8.80 3.93 -1.68
CA GLU A 42 -9.88 4.82 -1.23
C GLU A 42 -9.52 5.52 0.09
N TYR A 43 -8.91 4.78 1.01
CA TYR A 43 -8.42 5.35 2.27
C TYR A 43 -7.40 6.45 2.07
N ILE A 44 -6.32 6.15 1.33
CA ILE A 44 -5.28 7.13 1.04
C ILE A 44 -5.88 8.31 0.28
N SER A 45 -6.80 8.07 -0.65
CA SER A 45 -7.52 9.14 -1.35
C SER A 45 -8.26 10.07 -0.40
N GLY A 46 -8.95 9.53 0.60
CA GLY A 46 -9.64 10.32 1.62
C GLY A 46 -8.70 11.19 2.45
N ILE A 47 -7.59 10.61 2.93
CA ILE A 47 -6.56 11.32 3.71
C ILE A 47 -5.93 12.42 2.87
N VAL A 48 -5.49 12.11 1.64
CA VAL A 48 -4.86 13.07 0.73
C VAL A 48 -5.82 14.21 0.42
N LYS A 49 -7.10 13.91 0.16
CA LYS A 49 -8.09 14.94 -0.14
C LYS A 49 -8.34 15.86 1.06
N ALA A 50 -8.41 15.33 2.28
CA ALA A 50 -8.48 16.18 3.47
C ALA A 50 -7.23 17.05 3.63
N CYS A 51 -6.04 16.49 3.41
CA CYS A 51 -4.79 17.26 3.46
C CYS A 51 -4.76 18.38 2.41
N GLU A 52 -5.33 18.18 1.23
CA GLU A 52 -5.50 19.22 0.22
C GLU A 52 -6.48 20.31 0.66
N ASP A 53 -7.65 19.92 1.16
CA ASP A 53 -8.72 20.86 1.56
C ASP A 53 -8.35 21.72 2.78
N TYR A 54 -7.45 21.20 3.62
CA TYR A 54 -6.96 21.85 4.84
C TYR A 54 -5.52 22.41 4.72
N ASP A 55 -4.87 22.31 3.56
CA ASP A 55 -3.48 22.77 3.33
C ASP A 55 -2.48 22.16 4.33
N ILE A 56 -2.44 20.83 4.43
CA ILE A 56 -1.60 20.04 5.36
C ILE A 56 -0.57 19.22 4.58
N ASN A 57 0.67 19.17 5.07
CA ASN A 57 1.70 18.28 4.53
C ASN A 57 1.46 16.84 4.97
N PHE A 58 1.65 15.89 4.06
CA PHE A 58 1.34 14.49 4.30
C PHE A 58 2.56 13.57 4.05
N ILE A 59 2.83 12.67 5.00
CA ILE A 59 3.86 11.63 4.86
C ILE A 59 3.20 10.26 5.02
N ASN A 60 3.13 9.52 3.92
CA ASN A 60 2.67 8.13 3.94
C ASN A 60 3.83 7.20 4.30
N MET A 61 3.70 6.48 5.40
CA MET A 61 4.67 5.49 5.91
C MET A 61 4.09 4.07 5.85
N SER A 62 2.95 3.86 5.18
CA SER A 62 2.36 2.54 5.02
C SER A 62 3.26 1.57 4.25
N GLN A 63 3.08 0.26 4.43
CA GLN A 63 3.80 -0.76 3.66
C GLN A 63 2.89 -1.94 3.30
N ALA A 64 3.13 -2.56 2.13
CA ALA A 64 2.40 -3.74 1.68
C ALA A 64 2.98 -5.05 2.25
N VAL A 65 2.09 -6.01 2.57
CA VAL A 65 2.42 -7.25 3.30
C VAL A 65 3.16 -8.31 2.47
N LYS A 66 3.01 -8.34 1.14
CA LYS A 66 3.57 -9.45 0.33
C LYS A 66 3.51 -9.19 -1.17
N TYR A 67 4.35 -9.92 -1.91
CA TYR A 67 4.50 -10.10 -3.38
C TYR A 67 5.84 -9.65 -3.98
N SER A 68 6.77 -9.03 -3.23
CA SER A 68 8.14 -8.98 -3.75
C SER A 68 8.72 -10.39 -3.65
N ILE A 69 9.08 -10.95 -4.80
CA ILE A 69 9.59 -12.32 -4.99
C ILE A 69 10.94 -12.53 -4.26
N PHE A 70 11.49 -11.48 -3.66
CA PHE A 70 12.79 -11.42 -3.00
C PHE A 70 12.74 -11.14 -1.48
N ASP A 71 11.55 -11.13 -0.87
CA ASP A 71 11.34 -10.65 0.50
C ASP A 71 11.36 -11.80 1.55
N ASP A 72 12.48 -12.52 1.64
CA ASP A 72 12.68 -13.70 2.52
C ASP A 72 13.31 -13.38 3.90
N ALA A 73 13.08 -12.17 4.44
CA ALA A 73 13.67 -11.69 5.70
C ALA A 73 12.63 -11.02 6.62
N ASP A 74 12.95 -10.84 7.91
CA ASP A 74 12.08 -10.36 9.02
C ASP A 74 11.43 -9.00 8.71
N PHE A 75 10.24 -9.04 8.07
CA PHE A 75 9.47 -7.88 7.67
C PHE A 75 9.20 -6.90 8.82
N LEU A 76 9.02 -7.43 10.03
CA LEU A 76 8.72 -6.63 11.22
C LEU A 76 9.91 -5.77 11.64
N SER A 77 11.13 -6.31 11.53
CA SER A 77 12.39 -5.55 11.75
C SER A 77 12.47 -4.34 10.83
N ARG A 78 12.15 -4.51 9.54
CA ARG A 78 12.16 -3.45 8.52
C ARG A 78 11.10 -2.39 8.78
N TYR A 79 9.86 -2.81 8.98
CA TYR A 79 8.75 -1.90 9.26
C TYR A 79 8.99 -1.11 10.55
N SER A 80 9.59 -1.73 11.56
CA SER A 80 9.90 -1.08 12.84
C SER A 80 10.83 0.13 12.69
N GLN A 81 11.67 0.20 11.65
CA GLN A 81 12.50 1.39 11.41
C GLN A 81 11.67 2.65 11.14
N LYS A 82 10.46 2.51 10.58
CA LYS A 82 9.59 3.66 10.31
C LYS A 82 9.14 4.35 11.60
N PHE A 83 9.08 3.66 12.75
CA PHE A 83 8.73 4.26 14.05
C PHE A 83 9.70 5.37 14.47
N LYS A 84 10.94 5.38 13.97
CA LYS A 84 11.91 6.43 14.25
C LYS A 84 11.49 7.79 13.67
N PHE A 85 10.70 7.78 12.60
CA PHE A 85 10.13 8.99 11.99
C PHE A 85 8.80 9.41 12.64
N MET A 86 8.19 8.56 13.47
CA MET A 86 6.86 8.79 14.04
C MET A 86 6.91 9.64 15.32
N LYS A 87 7.63 10.76 15.32
CA LYS A 87 7.87 11.59 16.51
C LYS A 87 7.92 13.08 16.15
N ALA A 88 7.70 13.92 17.16
CA ALA A 88 8.01 15.36 17.08
C ALA A 88 9.54 15.57 17.10
N PRO A 89 10.07 16.64 16.47
CA PRO A 89 9.37 17.70 15.73
C PRO A 89 9.05 17.35 14.27
N PHE A 90 9.43 16.17 13.77
CA PHE A 90 9.22 15.79 12.37
C PHE A 90 7.72 15.71 12.01
N LEU A 91 6.92 15.06 12.85
CA LEU A 91 5.46 14.99 12.70
C LEU A 91 4.75 15.80 13.80
N ASP A 92 3.65 16.43 13.41
CA ASP A 92 2.71 17.10 14.33
C ASP A 92 1.58 16.17 14.79
N GLY A 93 1.36 15.06 14.07
CA GLY A 93 0.37 14.05 14.41
C GLY A 93 0.44 12.82 13.50
N LEU A 94 -0.20 11.73 13.91
CA LEU A 94 -0.15 10.45 13.22
C LEU A 94 -1.54 9.81 13.13
N ILE A 95 -1.91 9.39 11.93
CA ILE A 95 -3.01 8.46 11.69
C ILE A 95 -2.42 7.05 11.64
N THR A 96 -3.00 6.10 12.34
CA THR A 96 -2.50 4.73 12.40
C THR A 96 -3.62 3.71 12.14
N TRP A 97 -3.28 2.58 11.53
CA TRP A 97 -4.09 1.37 11.61
C TRP A 97 -3.27 0.31 12.35
N ALA A 98 -3.17 0.46 13.66
CA ALA A 98 -2.23 -0.30 14.49
C ALA A 98 -2.47 -1.81 14.43
N SER A 99 -3.75 -2.21 14.38
CA SER A 99 -4.15 -3.62 14.34
C SER A 99 -3.72 -4.36 13.08
N SER A 100 -3.18 -3.67 12.07
CA SER A 100 -2.54 -4.31 10.93
C SER A 100 -1.28 -5.12 11.28
N LEU A 101 -0.68 -4.86 12.44
CA LEU A 101 0.47 -5.58 12.96
C LEU A 101 0.10 -6.91 13.64
N ALA A 102 -1.18 -7.24 13.80
CA ALA A 102 -1.64 -8.41 14.58
C ALA A 102 -1.16 -9.76 14.04
N ASN A 103 -0.75 -9.83 12.77
CA ASN A 103 -0.12 -11.02 12.20
C ASN A 103 1.34 -11.22 12.63
N TYR A 104 1.96 -10.21 13.24
CA TYR A 104 3.38 -10.19 13.57
C TYR A 104 3.66 -9.97 15.07
N LEU A 105 2.74 -9.32 15.76
CA LEU A 105 2.86 -8.91 17.16
C LEU A 105 1.57 -9.22 17.91
N THR A 106 1.67 -9.45 19.21
CA THR A 106 0.48 -9.53 20.08
C THR A 106 -0.16 -8.15 20.24
N ASP A 107 -1.46 -8.12 20.53
CA ASP A 107 -2.20 -6.88 20.79
C ASP A 107 -1.51 -6.01 21.85
N GLU A 108 -0.99 -6.62 22.93
CA GLU A 108 -0.25 -5.93 23.99
C GLU A 108 1.03 -5.27 23.48
N GLN A 109 1.82 -5.96 22.66
CA GLN A 109 3.04 -5.42 22.06
C GLN A 109 2.74 -4.25 21.12
N ILE A 110 1.65 -4.33 20.36
CA ILE A 110 1.21 -3.26 19.46
C ILE A 110 0.79 -2.04 20.28
N ILE A 111 -0.05 -2.23 21.29
CA ILE A 111 -0.51 -1.17 22.19
C ILE A 111 0.70 -0.49 22.86
N GLN A 112 1.65 -1.26 23.38
CA GLN A 112 2.87 -0.71 23.99
C GLN A 112 3.69 0.14 23.00
N LYS A 113 3.89 -0.35 21.76
CA LYS A 113 4.65 0.36 20.72
C LYS A 113 4.02 1.70 20.35
N PHE A 114 2.70 1.76 20.15
CA PHE A 114 2.02 3.02 19.81
C PHE A 114 1.86 3.95 21.02
N SER A 115 1.64 3.41 22.22
CA SER A 115 1.59 4.22 23.46
C SER A 115 2.91 4.95 23.72
N ALA A 116 4.04 4.33 23.36
CA ALA A 116 5.37 4.93 23.46
C ALA A 116 5.61 6.13 22.52
N LEU A 117 4.68 6.42 21.59
CA LEU A 117 4.73 7.61 20.75
C LEU A 117 4.14 8.86 21.41
N SER A 118 3.55 8.72 22.61
CA SER A 118 3.12 9.86 23.43
C SER A 118 4.30 10.83 23.66
N PRO A 119 4.10 12.16 23.57
CA PRO A 119 2.83 12.88 23.49
C PRO A 119 2.32 13.18 22.07
N LEU A 120 2.78 12.48 21.03
CA LEU A 120 2.33 12.73 19.64
C LEU A 120 0.81 12.52 19.52
N PRO A 121 0.04 13.50 19.02
CA PRO A 121 -1.39 13.32 18.77
C PRO A 121 -1.66 12.21 17.76
N MET A 122 -2.57 11.29 18.09
CA MET A 122 -2.87 10.13 17.25
C MET A 122 -4.36 9.91 17.05
N VAL A 123 -4.70 9.42 15.86
CA VAL A 123 -6.01 8.82 15.54
C VAL A 123 -5.78 7.42 14.99
N ASP A 124 -6.33 6.40 15.63
CA ASP A 124 -6.26 5.01 15.15
C ASP A 124 -7.55 4.61 14.44
N ILE A 125 -7.43 3.98 13.25
CA ILE A 125 -8.55 3.49 12.44
C ILE A 125 -8.74 1.96 12.50
N GLY A 126 -7.90 1.26 13.28
CA GLY A 126 -7.90 -0.20 13.47
C GLY A 126 -9.00 -0.69 14.40
N TYR A 127 -8.79 -1.80 15.11
CA TYR A 127 -9.72 -2.30 16.14
C TYR A 127 -9.18 -2.21 17.58
N LEU A 128 -7.90 -1.89 17.78
CA LEU A 128 -7.23 -1.92 19.09
C LEU A 128 -7.51 -0.67 19.93
N SER A 129 -7.80 -0.82 21.22
CA SER A 129 -7.88 0.32 22.14
C SER A 129 -6.49 0.71 22.63
N ILE A 130 -5.95 1.82 22.12
CA ILE A 130 -4.64 2.33 22.51
C ILE A 130 -4.83 3.49 23.49
N PRO A 131 -4.21 3.45 24.68
CA PRO A 131 -4.37 4.50 25.68
C PRO A 131 -4.03 5.89 25.16
N GLY A 132 -4.88 6.87 25.47
CA GLY A 132 -4.70 8.26 25.06
C GLY A 132 -4.88 8.55 23.56
N VAL A 133 -5.36 7.60 22.75
CA VAL A 133 -5.56 7.73 21.29
C VAL A 133 -7.04 7.81 20.93
N THR A 134 -7.41 8.66 19.97
CA THR A 134 -8.78 8.69 19.42
C THR A 134 -8.97 7.51 18.45
N ALA A 135 -10.00 6.70 18.69
CA ALA A 135 -10.32 5.51 17.90
C ALA A 135 -11.48 5.79 16.93
N LEU A 136 -11.25 5.55 15.63
CA LEU A 136 -12.24 5.67 14.56
C LEU A 136 -12.64 4.28 14.05
N ARG A 137 -13.81 3.78 14.50
CA ARG A 137 -14.26 2.40 14.25
C ARG A 137 -15.40 2.32 13.25
N ILE A 138 -15.50 1.15 12.62
CA ILE A 138 -16.68 0.76 11.84
C ILE A 138 -17.80 0.41 12.82
N ASP A 139 -19.01 0.90 12.55
CA ASP A 139 -20.18 0.41 13.26
C ASP A 139 -20.68 -0.90 12.64
N ASN A 140 -20.05 -2.03 13.02
CA ASN A 140 -20.48 -3.35 12.55
C ASN A 140 -21.93 -3.69 12.99
N THR A 141 -22.40 -3.11 14.10
CA THR A 141 -23.76 -3.33 14.59
C THR A 141 -24.77 -2.64 13.68
N CYS A 142 -24.59 -1.34 13.42
CA CYS A 142 -25.43 -0.62 12.46
C CYS A 142 -25.35 -1.25 11.06
N SER A 143 -24.16 -1.68 10.63
CA SER A 143 -23.97 -2.34 9.32
C SER A 143 -24.78 -3.63 9.19
N MET A 144 -24.77 -4.48 10.22
CA MET A 144 -25.56 -5.72 10.21
C MET A 144 -27.05 -5.48 10.40
N ASP A 145 -27.42 -4.46 11.17
CA ASP A 145 -28.82 -4.03 11.28
C ASP A 145 -29.37 -3.68 9.89
N LEU A 146 -28.63 -2.92 9.08
CA LEU A 146 -29.03 -2.55 7.71
C LEU A 146 -29.26 -3.78 6.80
N ILE A 147 -28.37 -4.79 6.84
CA ILE A 147 -28.52 -6.01 6.04
C ILE A 147 -29.76 -6.79 6.49
N VAL A 148 -29.88 -7.06 7.79
CA VAL A 148 -30.98 -7.88 8.33
C VAL A 148 -32.32 -7.16 8.16
N GLU A 149 -32.36 -5.85 8.38
CA GLU A 149 -33.53 -5.03 8.12
C GLU A 149 -33.98 -5.14 6.67
N HIS A 150 -33.06 -5.03 5.72
CA HIS A 150 -33.37 -5.14 4.30
C HIS A 150 -33.92 -6.53 3.96
N LEU A 151 -33.24 -7.61 4.36
CA LEU A 151 -33.69 -8.98 4.07
C LEU A 151 -35.05 -9.31 4.70
N VAL A 152 -35.31 -8.82 5.91
CA VAL A 152 -36.55 -9.14 6.63
C VAL A 152 -37.69 -8.21 6.23
N LYS A 153 -37.48 -6.89 6.14
CA LYS A 153 -38.56 -5.93 5.88
C LYS A 153 -38.89 -5.77 4.40
N ILE A 154 -37.90 -5.80 3.52
CA ILE A 154 -38.11 -5.62 2.07
C ILE A 154 -38.48 -6.95 1.42
N HIS A 155 -37.73 -8.01 1.73
CA HIS A 155 -37.92 -9.33 1.10
C HIS A 155 -38.76 -10.31 1.91
N SER A 156 -39.13 -9.97 3.15
CA SER A 156 -39.88 -10.87 4.05
C SER A 156 -39.19 -12.22 4.32
N PHE A 157 -37.86 -12.30 4.14
CA PHE A 157 -37.11 -13.53 4.38
C PHE A 157 -37.09 -13.88 5.87
N LYS A 158 -37.23 -15.18 6.15
CA LYS A 158 -37.26 -15.76 7.50
C LYS A 158 -36.14 -16.77 7.71
N ARG A 159 -35.75 -17.50 6.66
CA ARG A 159 -34.72 -18.56 6.73
C ARG A 159 -33.40 -18.01 6.21
N ILE A 160 -32.69 -17.31 7.09
CA ILE A 160 -31.41 -16.65 6.78
C ILE A 160 -30.27 -17.48 7.37
N ALA A 161 -29.25 -17.78 6.57
CA ALA A 161 -28.00 -18.39 7.01
C ALA A 161 -26.85 -17.37 7.02
N PHE A 162 -25.77 -17.70 7.72
CA PHE A 162 -24.56 -16.89 7.78
C PHE A 162 -23.33 -17.67 7.32
N LEU A 163 -22.49 -17.05 6.48
CA LEU A 163 -21.21 -17.60 6.05
C LEU A 163 -20.05 -16.62 6.30
N GLY A 164 -19.09 -17.03 7.11
CA GLY A 164 -17.92 -16.20 7.41
C GLY A 164 -16.62 -16.98 7.53
N THR A 165 -15.63 -16.37 8.18
CA THR A 165 -14.36 -17.02 8.49
C THR A 165 -13.91 -16.71 9.90
N GLU A 166 -13.22 -17.66 10.54
CA GLU A 166 -12.59 -17.50 11.85
C GLU A 166 -11.27 -16.73 11.77
N GLY A 167 -10.68 -16.63 10.57
CA GLY A 167 -9.32 -16.17 10.33
C GLY A 167 -9.04 -14.70 10.62
N SER A 168 -10.04 -13.88 10.94
CA SER A 168 -9.77 -12.55 11.50
C SER A 168 -10.89 -12.00 12.39
N ARG A 169 -10.49 -11.16 13.35
CA ARG A 169 -11.40 -10.53 14.33
C ARG A 169 -12.58 -9.77 13.69
N PRO A 170 -12.40 -8.99 12.60
CA PRO A 170 -13.53 -8.35 11.92
C PRO A 170 -14.66 -9.30 11.49
N HIS A 171 -14.36 -10.51 11.03
CA HIS A 171 -15.40 -11.49 10.65
C HIS A 171 -16.16 -12.02 11.86
N GLN A 172 -15.46 -12.23 12.98
CA GLN A 172 -16.07 -12.65 14.24
C GLN A 172 -16.98 -11.55 14.82
N ASP A 173 -16.52 -10.29 14.81
CA ASP A 173 -17.32 -9.14 15.28
C ASP A 173 -18.58 -8.94 14.41
N ARG A 174 -18.50 -9.25 13.11
CA ARG A 174 -19.63 -9.26 12.18
C ARG A 174 -20.64 -10.36 12.51
N LEU A 175 -20.20 -11.58 12.85
CA LEU A 175 -21.09 -12.65 13.33
C LEU A 175 -21.81 -12.26 14.62
N ILE A 176 -21.09 -11.68 15.58
CA ILE A 176 -21.68 -11.18 16.84
C ILE A 176 -22.73 -10.10 16.54
N SER A 177 -22.41 -9.18 15.62
CA SER A 177 -23.32 -8.09 15.23
C SER A 177 -24.56 -8.61 14.49
N PHE A 178 -24.40 -9.59 13.59
CA PHE A 178 -25.48 -10.26 12.89
C PHE A 178 -26.44 -10.96 13.88
N LYS A 179 -25.91 -11.74 14.83
CA LYS A 179 -26.74 -12.38 15.87
C LYS A 179 -27.52 -11.37 16.69
N LYS A 180 -26.92 -10.20 17.01
CA LYS A 180 -27.60 -9.10 17.71
C LYS A 180 -28.64 -8.36 16.87
N ALA A 181 -28.52 -8.37 15.54
CA ALA A 181 -29.46 -7.74 14.64
C ALA A 181 -30.76 -8.54 14.50
N LEU A 182 -30.68 -9.88 14.48
CA LEU A 182 -31.83 -10.77 14.28
C LEU A 182 -33.04 -10.48 15.20
N PRO A 183 -32.90 -10.38 16.54
CA PRO A 183 -34.03 -10.13 17.42
C PRO A 183 -34.69 -8.77 17.20
N LYS A 184 -33.94 -7.76 16.73
CA LYS A 184 -34.48 -6.42 16.44
C LYS A 184 -35.52 -6.43 15.33
N PHE A 185 -35.45 -7.44 14.46
CA PHE A 185 -36.34 -7.61 13.31
C PHE A 185 -37.18 -8.90 13.43
N GLY A 186 -37.41 -9.38 14.65
CA GLY A 186 -38.32 -10.50 14.91
C GLY A 186 -37.78 -11.88 14.52
N GLN A 187 -36.47 -12.02 14.29
CA GLN A 187 -35.82 -13.30 13.98
C GLN A 187 -35.16 -13.90 15.23
N ASN A 188 -35.15 -15.23 15.33
CA ASN A 188 -34.55 -15.92 16.48
C ASN A 188 -33.03 -16.14 16.27
N GLN A 189 -32.21 -15.48 17.08
CA GLN A 189 -30.75 -15.58 17.00
C GLN A 189 -30.17 -16.98 17.31
N ASN A 190 -30.91 -17.84 18.02
CA ASN A 190 -30.40 -19.15 18.49
C ASN A 190 -30.54 -20.27 17.45
N ASN A 191 -31.40 -20.10 16.44
CA ASN A 191 -31.71 -21.13 15.44
C ASN A 191 -31.19 -20.78 14.04
N VAL A 192 -30.27 -19.83 13.91
CA VAL A 192 -29.70 -19.47 12.60
C VAL A 192 -28.50 -20.37 12.26
N PRO A 193 -28.50 -21.03 11.08
CA PRO A 193 -27.34 -21.74 10.58
C PRO A 193 -26.14 -20.81 10.38
N VAL A 194 -25.00 -21.19 10.94
CA VAL A 194 -23.75 -20.42 10.86
C VAL A 194 -22.64 -21.34 10.38
N PHE A 195 -21.97 -20.95 9.31
CA PHE A 195 -20.84 -21.66 8.70
C PHE A 195 -19.61 -20.76 8.71
N MET A 196 -18.47 -21.27 9.18
CA MET A 196 -17.24 -20.49 9.34
C MET A 196 -16.07 -21.25 8.72
N ALA A 197 -15.52 -20.70 7.64
CA ALA A 197 -14.25 -21.15 7.07
C ALA A 197 -13.09 -20.86 8.03
N LYS A 198 -12.08 -21.71 8.13
CA LYS A 198 -10.96 -21.46 9.07
C LYS A 198 -10.16 -20.21 8.68
N GLU A 199 -9.94 -20.03 7.39
CA GLU A 199 -9.19 -18.91 6.83
C GLU A 199 -9.87 -18.34 5.59
N LEU A 200 -9.45 -17.14 5.18
CA LEU A 200 -9.91 -16.50 3.95
C LEU A 200 -9.13 -17.04 2.73
N THR A 201 -9.30 -18.33 2.45
CA THR A 201 -8.74 -19.00 1.27
C THR A 201 -9.85 -19.63 0.43
N GLU A 202 -9.63 -19.78 -0.87
CA GLU A 202 -10.62 -20.38 -1.76
C GLU A 202 -11.03 -21.79 -1.30
N ALA A 203 -10.07 -22.63 -0.91
CA ALA A 203 -10.32 -23.99 -0.45
C ALA A 203 -11.20 -24.03 0.82
N GLU A 204 -10.89 -23.22 1.82
CA GLU A 204 -11.65 -23.16 3.08
C GLU A 204 -13.05 -22.58 2.87
N ILE A 205 -13.19 -21.56 2.00
CA ILE A 205 -14.49 -21.00 1.63
C ILE A 205 -15.35 -22.05 0.91
N MET A 206 -14.76 -22.82 -0.02
CA MET A 206 -15.47 -23.91 -0.71
C MET A 206 -15.90 -25.00 0.25
N HIS A 207 -15.05 -25.37 1.22
CA HIS A 207 -15.40 -26.35 2.24
C HIS A 207 -16.61 -25.92 3.06
N ALA A 208 -16.59 -24.69 3.60
CA ALA A 208 -17.72 -24.13 4.36
C ALA A 208 -18.98 -23.96 3.49
N SER A 209 -18.82 -23.67 2.19
CA SER A 209 -19.94 -23.58 1.23
C SER A 209 -20.57 -24.95 0.96
N GLU A 210 -19.77 -26.02 0.91
CA GLU A 210 -20.27 -27.39 0.76
C GLU A 210 -21.05 -27.85 1.99
N GLU A 211 -20.57 -27.54 3.20
CA GLU A 211 -21.31 -27.81 4.43
C GLU A 211 -22.66 -27.07 4.47
N LEU A 212 -22.67 -25.78 4.11
CA LEU A 212 -23.87 -24.98 3.99
C LEU A 212 -24.85 -25.60 2.99
N PHE A 213 -24.35 -25.97 1.81
CA PHE A 213 -25.17 -26.59 0.78
C PHE A 213 -25.77 -27.91 1.24
N ALA A 214 -24.97 -28.80 1.80
CA ALA A 214 -25.42 -30.11 2.28
C ALA A 214 -26.48 -30.00 3.39
N GLN A 215 -26.34 -29.04 4.30
CA GLN A 215 -27.22 -28.92 5.47
C GLN A 215 -28.47 -28.08 5.21
N CYS A 216 -28.38 -27.05 4.36
CA CYS A 216 -29.43 -26.04 4.23
C CYS A 216 -30.09 -25.97 2.84
N ILE A 217 -29.52 -26.62 1.81
CA ILE A 217 -29.99 -26.48 0.42
C ILE A 217 -30.31 -27.83 -0.21
N LYS A 218 -29.37 -28.77 -0.16
CA LYS A 218 -29.47 -30.09 -0.78
C LYS A 218 -30.63 -30.88 -0.16
N ASP A 219 -31.45 -31.47 -1.01
CA ASP A 219 -32.60 -32.30 -0.62
C ASP A 219 -33.61 -31.58 0.31
N LYS A 220 -33.58 -30.24 0.36
CA LYS A 220 -34.56 -29.42 1.10
C LYS A 220 -35.70 -28.98 0.19
N SER A 221 -36.93 -29.10 0.69
CA SER A 221 -38.11 -28.52 0.07
C SER A 221 -38.04 -26.97 0.07
N PRO A 222 -38.73 -26.26 -0.83
CA PRO A 222 -38.72 -24.79 -0.85
C PRO A 222 -39.10 -24.12 0.49
N SER A 223 -39.99 -24.74 1.27
CA SER A 223 -40.40 -24.25 2.59
C SER A 223 -39.36 -24.45 3.69
N GLU A 224 -38.43 -25.38 3.52
CA GLU A 224 -37.36 -25.69 4.48
C GLU A 224 -36.02 -25.08 4.08
N ARG A 225 -35.82 -24.85 2.78
CA ARG A 225 -34.61 -24.27 2.22
C ARG A 225 -34.42 -22.84 2.72
N ILE A 226 -33.17 -22.48 2.97
CA ILE A 226 -32.79 -21.09 3.25
C ILE A 226 -33.13 -20.17 2.07
N GLU A 227 -33.54 -18.95 2.39
CA GLU A 227 -33.95 -17.92 1.42
C GLU A 227 -32.84 -16.91 1.17
N ALA A 228 -31.99 -16.69 2.17
CA ALA A 228 -30.90 -15.74 2.07
C ALA A 228 -29.66 -16.18 2.84
N ILE A 229 -28.48 -15.78 2.36
CA ILE A 229 -27.19 -16.00 3.01
C ILE A 229 -26.52 -14.65 3.22
N VAL A 230 -26.24 -14.32 4.49
CA VAL A 230 -25.43 -13.16 4.88
C VAL A 230 -23.99 -13.60 4.96
N THR A 231 -23.12 -13.01 4.13
CA THR A 231 -21.69 -13.28 4.18
C THR A 231 -20.92 -12.15 4.87
N THR A 232 -19.76 -12.49 5.41
CA THR A 232 -18.91 -11.49 6.09
C THR A 232 -18.00 -10.71 5.16
N SER A 233 -17.93 -11.00 3.85
CA SER A 233 -17.19 -10.20 2.88
C SER A 233 -17.63 -10.49 1.46
N ASP A 234 -17.43 -9.54 0.56
CA ASP A 234 -17.74 -9.70 -0.87
C ASP A 234 -16.91 -10.78 -1.57
N ILE A 235 -15.70 -11.07 -1.08
CA ILE A 235 -14.88 -12.18 -1.57
C ILE A 235 -15.60 -13.50 -1.30
N ILE A 236 -16.10 -13.69 -0.08
CA ILE A 236 -16.87 -14.88 0.30
C ILE A 236 -18.18 -14.95 -0.48
N ALA A 237 -18.90 -13.82 -0.62
CA ALA A 237 -20.12 -13.75 -1.40
C ALA A 237 -19.91 -14.18 -2.86
N ALA A 238 -18.91 -13.61 -3.53
CA ALA A 238 -18.62 -13.92 -4.93
C ALA A 238 -18.23 -15.40 -5.14
N SER A 239 -17.39 -15.94 -4.26
CA SER A 239 -17.04 -17.38 -4.29
C SER A 239 -18.27 -18.27 -4.06
N LEU A 240 -19.14 -17.90 -3.11
CA LEU A 240 -20.37 -18.64 -2.82
C LEU A 240 -21.34 -18.61 -4.01
N ILE A 241 -21.53 -17.45 -4.66
CA ILE A 241 -22.41 -17.32 -5.84
C ILE A 241 -21.94 -18.27 -6.94
N GLN A 242 -20.64 -18.27 -7.26
CA GLN A 242 -20.08 -19.18 -8.26
C GLN A 242 -20.27 -20.64 -7.87
N PHE A 243 -20.11 -20.97 -6.59
CA PHE A 243 -20.33 -22.32 -6.07
C PHE A 243 -21.79 -22.79 -6.24
N LEU A 244 -22.76 -21.91 -5.94
CA LEU A 244 -24.19 -22.18 -6.03
C LEU A 244 -24.64 -22.35 -7.49
N GLN A 245 -24.19 -21.45 -8.37
CA GLN A 245 -24.52 -21.50 -9.81
C GLN A 245 -23.99 -22.76 -10.48
N LYS A 246 -22.78 -23.21 -10.12
CA LYS A 246 -22.23 -24.50 -10.60
C LYS A 246 -23.07 -25.72 -10.20
N ARG A 247 -23.97 -25.57 -9.21
CA ARG A 247 -24.92 -26.60 -8.76
C ARG A 247 -26.35 -26.34 -9.20
N GLY A 248 -26.56 -25.40 -10.13
CA GLY A 248 -27.87 -25.06 -10.68
C GLY A 248 -28.77 -24.28 -9.72
N ILE A 249 -28.22 -23.67 -8.67
CA ILE A 249 -28.94 -22.77 -7.77
C ILE A 249 -28.74 -21.33 -8.29
N ASN A 250 -29.84 -20.67 -8.64
CA ASN A 250 -29.81 -19.31 -9.16
C ASN A 250 -29.76 -18.31 -8.01
N VAL A 251 -28.87 -17.33 -8.15
CA VAL A 251 -28.83 -16.16 -7.29
C VAL A 251 -29.24 -14.98 -8.16
N PRO A 252 -30.24 -14.18 -7.77
CA PRO A 252 -30.97 -14.20 -6.48
C PRO A 252 -32.21 -15.11 -6.42
N GLU A 253 -32.67 -15.71 -7.53
CA GLU A 253 -34.04 -16.26 -7.64
C GLU A 253 -34.34 -17.40 -6.69
N ASP A 254 -33.38 -18.30 -6.46
CA ASP A 254 -33.54 -19.40 -5.51
C ASP A 254 -33.08 -19.00 -4.11
N ILE A 255 -31.95 -18.28 -4.02
CA ILE A 255 -31.32 -17.85 -2.77
C ILE A 255 -30.67 -16.48 -2.95
N ALA A 256 -31.03 -15.52 -2.11
CA ALA A 256 -30.36 -14.23 -2.03
C ALA A 256 -29.00 -14.34 -1.34
N VAL A 257 -28.01 -13.58 -1.80
CA VAL A 257 -26.68 -13.52 -1.17
C VAL A 257 -26.32 -12.07 -0.89
N THR A 258 -25.85 -11.78 0.32
CA THR A 258 -25.33 -10.44 0.68
C THR A 258 -23.87 -10.52 1.08
N GLY A 259 -23.15 -9.43 0.83
CA GLY A 259 -21.75 -9.26 1.12
C GLY A 259 -21.47 -8.16 2.14
N PHE A 260 -20.19 -7.83 2.26
CA PHE A 260 -19.69 -6.79 3.13
C PHE A 260 -18.37 -6.24 2.55
N ASN A 261 -18.11 -4.94 2.70
CA ASN A 261 -16.90 -4.18 2.30
C ASN A 261 -16.94 -3.49 0.92
N ASN A 262 -17.93 -3.71 0.06
CA ASN A 262 -17.98 -3.18 -1.31
C ASN A 262 -16.67 -3.37 -2.12
N GLN A 263 -16.16 -4.60 -2.17
CA GLN A 263 -14.93 -4.97 -2.85
C GLN A 263 -15.18 -5.33 -4.32
N TYR A 264 -14.11 -5.22 -5.11
CA TYR A 264 -14.11 -5.51 -6.54
C TYR A 264 -14.73 -6.87 -6.88
N GLN A 265 -14.41 -7.93 -6.13
CA GLN A 265 -14.94 -9.27 -6.35
C GLN A 265 -16.48 -9.32 -6.27
N GLY A 266 -17.08 -8.55 -5.36
CA GLY A 266 -18.53 -8.45 -5.26
C GLY A 266 -19.15 -7.62 -6.39
N ILE A 267 -18.46 -6.57 -6.84
CA ILE A 267 -18.90 -5.73 -7.97
C ILE A 267 -18.88 -6.52 -9.28
N THR A 268 -17.83 -7.30 -9.53
CA THR A 268 -17.68 -8.09 -10.77
C THR A 268 -18.30 -9.48 -10.70
N SER A 269 -19.02 -9.78 -9.62
CA SER A 269 -19.83 -10.98 -9.50
C SER A 269 -21.01 -10.92 -10.48
N SER A 270 -21.53 -12.07 -10.89
CA SER A 270 -22.74 -12.19 -11.68
C SER A 270 -23.72 -13.08 -10.92
N PRO A 271 -24.78 -12.54 -10.27
CA PRO A 271 -25.12 -11.11 -10.19
C PRO A 271 -24.17 -10.29 -9.28
N PRO A 272 -24.08 -8.96 -9.46
CA PRO A 272 -23.35 -8.08 -8.54
C PRO A 272 -23.90 -8.13 -7.11
N VAL A 273 -22.98 -8.10 -6.13
CA VAL A 273 -23.30 -8.37 -4.73
C VAL A 273 -23.89 -7.14 -4.01
N THR A 274 -25.07 -7.31 -3.40
CA THR A 274 -25.64 -6.39 -2.39
C THR A 274 -24.76 -6.41 -1.14
N THR A 275 -24.27 -5.27 -0.69
CA THR A 275 -23.16 -5.20 0.28
C THR A 275 -23.20 -3.95 1.13
N ILE A 276 -22.40 -3.94 2.21
CA ILE A 276 -22.17 -2.75 3.02
C ILE A 276 -20.95 -2.00 2.51
N ASN A 277 -21.14 -0.72 2.18
CA ASN A 277 -20.05 0.22 1.97
C ASN A 277 -19.55 0.75 3.31
N LEU A 278 -18.24 0.63 3.51
CA LEU A 278 -17.56 1.11 4.71
C LEU A 278 -17.08 2.55 4.60
N GLU A 279 -17.41 3.23 3.49
CA GLU A 279 -17.16 4.66 3.29
C GLU A 279 -15.67 5.01 3.48
N TYR A 280 -14.77 4.17 2.97
CA TYR A 280 -13.32 4.23 3.23
C TYR A 280 -12.72 5.60 2.94
N PHE A 281 -13.12 6.23 1.83
CA PHE A 281 -12.74 7.61 1.50
C PHE A 281 -13.14 8.58 2.62
N LYS A 282 -14.42 8.55 3.04
CA LYS A 282 -14.94 9.41 4.11
C LYS A 282 -14.22 9.15 5.43
N ARG A 283 -13.90 7.88 5.74
CA ARG A 283 -13.14 7.50 6.94
C ARG A 283 -11.73 8.10 6.91
N GLY A 284 -11.03 8.02 5.78
CA GLY A 284 -9.71 8.65 5.60
C GLY A 284 -9.77 10.16 5.78
N TYR A 285 -10.80 10.81 5.21
CA TYR A 285 -11.02 12.25 5.36
C TYR A 285 -11.28 12.64 6.82
N MET A 286 -12.22 11.95 7.48
CA MET A 286 -12.58 12.20 8.89
C MET A 286 -11.41 11.94 9.84
N ALA A 287 -10.54 10.96 9.56
CA ALA A 287 -9.36 10.70 10.39
C ALA A 287 -8.43 11.92 10.47
N VAL A 288 -8.28 12.67 9.36
CA VAL A 288 -7.53 13.93 9.34
C VAL A 288 -8.25 15.01 10.14
N GLU A 289 -9.56 15.15 9.98
CA GLU A 289 -10.35 16.14 10.74
C GLU A 289 -10.28 15.92 12.26
N LEU A 290 -10.38 14.66 12.69
CA LEU A 290 -10.25 14.28 14.10
C LEU A 290 -8.84 14.54 14.64
N LEU A 291 -7.82 14.28 13.82
CA LEU A 291 -6.44 14.57 14.20
C LEU A 291 -6.21 16.08 14.35
N ILE A 292 -6.75 16.90 13.45
CA ILE A 292 -6.71 18.36 13.57
C ILE A 292 -7.37 18.80 14.88
N ASN A 293 -8.55 18.27 15.21
CA ASN A 293 -9.25 18.61 16.46
C ASN A 293 -8.40 18.26 17.69
N ARG A 294 -7.78 17.07 17.72
CA ARG A 294 -6.85 16.69 18.81
C ARG A 294 -5.69 17.67 18.95
N ILE A 295 -5.08 18.05 17.83
CA ILE A 295 -3.95 19.00 17.82
C ILE A 295 -4.40 20.38 18.30
N MET A 296 -5.61 20.80 17.94
CA MET A 296 -6.21 22.08 18.35
C MET A 296 -6.55 22.12 19.84
N ASP A 297 -7.18 21.07 20.35
CA ASP A 297 -7.72 21.04 21.71
C ASP A 297 -6.65 20.64 22.75
N GLY A 298 -5.51 20.10 22.32
CA GLY A 298 -4.45 19.61 23.20
C GLY A 298 -4.90 18.44 24.09
N SER A 299 -6.04 17.83 23.79
CA SER A 299 -6.64 16.79 24.62
C SER A 299 -5.94 15.45 24.43
N SER A 300 -5.61 14.81 25.55
CA SER A 300 -5.17 13.41 25.62
C SER A 300 -6.33 12.43 25.85
N SER A 301 -7.59 12.91 25.92
CA SER A 301 -8.73 12.04 26.21
C SER A 301 -8.98 11.03 25.10
N GLU A 302 -9.16 9.77 25.50
CA GLU A 302 -9.63 8.71 24.59
C GLU A 302 -11.05 9.00 24.12
N GLN A 303 -11.28 8.86 22.83
CA GLN A 303 -12.61 9.00 22.23
C GLN A 303 -12.83 7.87 21.24
N LEU A 304 -13.97 7.19 21.35
CA LEU A 304 -14.41 6.18 20.39
C LEU A 304 -15.48 6.80 19.49
N ILE A 305 -15.15 6.96 18.21
CA ILE A 305 -16.06 7.50 17.20
C ILE A 305 -16.38 6.36 16.23
N LYS A 306 -17.68 6.07 16.08
CA LYS A 306 -18.18 5.13 15.10
C LYS A 306 -18.71 5.88 13.88
N ILE A 307 -18.31 5.44 12.68
CA ILE A 307 -18.76 6.05 11.44
C ILE A 307 -19.97 5.29 10.89
N PRO A 308 -21.04 5.99 10.47
CA PRO A 308 -22.17 5.36 9.79
C PRO A 308 -21.74 4.75 8.47
N THR A 309 -22.22 3.54 8.20
CA THR A 309 -22.04 2.81 6.95
C THR A 309 -23.31 2.90 6.10
N SER A 310 -23.23 2.46 4.85
CA SER A 310 -24.38 2.47 3.94
C SER A 310 -24.56 1.11 3.28
N LEU A 311 -25.82 0.70 3.08
CA LEU A 311 -26.17 -0.49 2.30
C LEU A 311 -26.19 -0.11 0.82
N ILE A 312 -25.40 -0.80 0.01
CA ILE A 312 -25.47 -0.75 -1.45
C ILE A 312 -26.28 -1.96 -1.90
N VAL A 313 -27.49 -1.68 -2.38
CA VAL A 313 -28.40 -2.67 -2.92
C VAL A 313 -28.04 -2.95 -4.38
N ARG A 314 -27.92 -4.23 -4.73
CA ARG A 314 -27.65 -4.74 -6.08
C ARG A 314 -28.48 -6.00 -6.36
N GLU A 315 -28.21 -6.63 -7.49
CA GLU A 315 -28.96 -7.77 -8.03
C GLU A 315 -28.90 -9.04 -7.17
N SER A 316 -27.83 -9.29 -6.40
CA SER A 316 -27.70 -10.56 -5.65
C SER A 316 -28.75 -10.78 -4.53
N CYS A 317 -29.54 -9.77 -4.19
CA CYS A 317 -30.68 -9.90 -3.29
C CYS A 317 -32.04 -9.87 -4.00
N GLY A 318 -32.09 -9.72 -5.33
CA GLY A 318 -33.32 -9.58 -6.11
C GLY A 318 -33.76 -8.15 -6.37
N CYS A 319 -33.05 -7.14 -5.83
CA CYS A 319 -33.32 -5.73 -6.10
C CYS A 319 -32.43 -5.19 -7.22
N PHE A 320 -32.82 -4.05 -7.77
CA PHE A 320 -31.95 -3.25 -8.63
C PHE A 320 -31.28 -2.14 -7.83
N GLU A 321 -30.14 -1.66 -8.33
CA GLU A 321 -29.47 -0.47 -7.80
C GLU A 321 -30.42 0.73 -7.81
N LYS A 322 -30.29 1.61 -6.81
CA LYS A 322 -31.22 2.71 -6.59
C LYS A 322 -31.32 3.61 -7.82
N GLU A 323 -30.20 3.85 -8.49
CA GLU A 323 -30.08 4.66 -9.69
C GLU A 323 -30.94 4.12 -10.85
N ILE A 324 -31.12 2.79 -10.93
CA ILE A 324 -32.00 2.15 -11.90
C ILE A 324 -33.47 2.41 -11.55
N LEU A 325 -33.82 2.31 -10.27
CA LEU A 325 -35.19 2.54 -9.78
C LEU A 325 -35.59 4.03 -9.86
N ASP A 326 -34.68 4.93 -9.52
CA ASP A 326 -34.87 6.38 -9.53
C ASP A 326 -35.01 6.92 -10.96
N ALA A 327 -34.46 6.23 -11.97
CA ALA A 327 -34.63 6.61 -13.38
C ALA A 327 -36.11 6.65 -13.83
N ALA A 328 -37.00 5.93 -13.15
CA ALA A 328 -38.44 5.90 -13.45
C ALA A 328 -39.27 6.88 -12.59
N ASN A 329 -38.74 7.36 -11.45
CA ASN A 329 -39.50 8.06 -10.41
C ASN A 329 -39.19 9.56 -10.34
N THR A 330 -38.95 10.22 -11.48
CA THR A 330 -38.75 11.66 -11.47
C THR A 330 -40.09 12.40 -11.48
N ASP A 331 -40.36 13.18 -10.44
CA ASP A 331 -41.46 14.16 -10.44
C ASP A 331 -41.26 15.13 -11.61
N PHE A 332 -42.20 15.14 -12.55
CA PHE A 332 -42.18 16.09 -13.65
C PHE A 332 -42.54 17.47 -13.11
N PRO A 333 -41.62 18.44 -13.13
CA PRO A 333 -41.99 19.79 -12.78
C PRO A 333 -43.11 20.28 -13.70
N ILE A 334 -44.15 20.88 -13.13
CA ILE A 334 -45.25 21.44 -13.91
C ILE A 334 -44.93 22.91 -14.18
N LEU A 335 -44.75 23.23 -15.45
CA LEU A 335 -44.74 24.62 -15.92
C LEU A 335 -46.20 25.00 -16.24
N PRO A 336 -46.72 26.14 -15.73
CA PRO A 336 -48.04 26.63 -16.11
C PRO A 336 -48.17 26.77 -17.64
N GLU A 337 -49.29 26.35 -18.22
CA GLU A 337 -49.50 26.36 -19.69
C GLU A 337 -49.36 27.76 -20.32
N ASP A 338 -49.63 28.81 -19.54
CA ASP A 338 -49.56 30.22 -19.98
C ASP A 338 -48.21 30.90 -19.69
N SER A 339 -47.17 30.15 -19.33
CA SER A 339 -45.87 30.74 -18.99
C SER A 339 -45.21 31.39 -20.20
N THR A 340 -44.71 32.60 -20.03
CA THR A 340 -43.90 33.29 -21.04
C THR A 340 -42.56 32.58 -21.23
N GLU A 341 -41.91 32.76 -22.40
CA GLU A 341 -40.58 32.21 -22.65
C GLU A 341 -39.56 32.66 -21.58
N GLN A 342 -39.70 33.89 -21.07
CA GLN A 342 -38.84 34.44 -20.03
C GLN A 342 -39.03 33.73 -18.68
N GLU A 343 -40.27 33.44 -18.29
CA GLU A 343 -40.58 32.67 -17.08
C GLU A 343 -40.10 31.23 -17.20
N ALA A 344 -40.25 30.62 -18.39
CA ALA A 344 -39.75 29.27 -18.67
C ALA A 344 -38.21 29.20 -18.63
N LYS A 345 -37.52 30.23 -19.15
CA LYS A 345 -36.05 30.36 -19.04
C LYS A 345 -35.62 30.53 -17.60
N GLN A 346 -36.30 31.36 -16.83
CA GLN A 346 -36.00 31.58 -15.41
C GLN A 346 -36.20 30.28 -14.60
N PHE A 347 -37.31 29.58 -14.83
CA PHE A 347 -37.59 28.28 -14.24
C PHE A 347 -36.49 27.26 -14.55
N LEU A 348 -36.13 27.13 -15.85
CA LEU A 348 -35.09 26.20 -16.27
C LEU A 348 -33.73 26.58 -15.66
N PHE A 349 -33.41 27.88 -15.57
CA PHE A 349 -32.17 28.34 -14.97
C PHE A 349 -32.06 27.97 -13.49
N GLU A 350 -33.14 28.12 -12.71
CA GLU A 350 -33.18 27.71 -11.30
C GLU A 350 -32.92 26.20 -11.15
N LYS A 351 -33.53 25.38 -12.02
CA LYS A 351 -33.29 23.93 -12.04
C LYS A 351 -31.89 23.57 -12.48
N VAL A 352 -31.37 24.18 -13.55
CA VAL A 352 -29.99 24.01 -14.01
C VAL A 352 -28.99 24.41 -12.92
N ASN A 353 -29.28 25.47 -12.15
CA ASN A 353 -28.42 25.89 -11.04
C ASN A 353 -28.37 24.85 -9.92
N GLN A 354 -29.48 24.14 -9.65
CA GLN A 354 -29.53 23.02 -8.71
C GLN A 354 -28.78 21.78 -9.26
N ILE A 355 -29.04 21.41 -10.51
CA ILE A 355 -28.47 20.20 -11.14
C ILE A 355 -26.96 20.35 -11.34
N PHE A 356 -26.49 21.51 -11.78
CA PHE A 356 -25.08 21.78 -12.11
C PHE A 356 -24.44 22.78 -11.15
N GLU A 357 -24.66 22.61 -9.84
CA GLU A 357 -24.26 23.57 -8.79
C GLU A 357 -22.84 24.14 -8.92
N LYS A 358 -21.86 23.32 -9.34
CA LYS A 358 -20.44 23.68 -9.43
C LYS A 358 -20.04 24.43 -10.70
N GLU A 359 -20.89 24.48 -11.71
CA GLU A 359 -20.59 25.25 -12.94
C GLU A 359 -20.72 26.75 -12.69
N SER A 360 -19.97 27.54 -13.47
CA SER A 360 -20.08 29.01 -13.42
C SER A 360 -21.46 29.48 -13.88
N HIS A 361 -21.88 30.66 -13.42
CA HIS A 361 -23.14 31.28 -13.81
C HIS A 361 -23.29 31.37 -15.34
N GLU A 362 -22.26 31.88 -16.02
CA GLU A 362 -22.20 32.00 -17.49
C GLU A 362 -22.33 30.64 -18.19
N SER A 363 -21.70 29.59 -17.65
CA SER A 363 -21.83 28.23 -18.19
C SER A 363 -23.27 27.75 -18.09
N LYS A 364 -23.94 27.99 -16.96
CA LYS A 364 -25.35 27.61 -16.74
C LYS A 364 -26.31 28.38 -17.65
N GLU A 365 -26.11 29.68 -17.83
CA GLU A 365 -26.92 30.50 -18.76
C GLU A 365 -26.77 30.00 -20.21
N SER A 366 -25.53 29.66 -20.62
CA SER A 366 -25.28 29.08 -21.94
C SER A 366 -25.97 27.73 -22.14
N LEU A 367 -26.22 26.94 -21.09
CA LEU A 367 -26.98 25.69 -21.20
C LEU A 367 -28.47 25.97 -21.43
N VAL A 368 -29.05 26.90 -20.67
CA VAL A 368 -30.46 27.31 -20.85
C VAL A 368 -30.70 27.80 -22.27
N GLU A 369 -29.84 28.68 -22.78
CA GLU A 369 -29.93 29.16 -24.16
C GLU A 369 -29.74 28.04 -25.20
N ALA A 370 -28.86 27.08 -24.93
CA ALA A 370 -28.69 25.92 -25.81
C ALA A 370 -29.95 25.04 -25.87
N ILE A 371 -30.62 24.84 -24.74
CA ILE A 371 -31.87 24.06 -24.63
C ILE A 371 -33.00 24.75 -25.40
N PHE A 372 -33.20 26.06 -25.20
CA PHE A 372 -34.24 26.81 -25.91
C PHE A 372 -34.00 26.82 -27.42
N LYS A 373 -32.75 26.96 -27.86
CA LYS A 373 -32.40 26.83 -29.28
C LYS A 373 -32.74 25.45 -29.83
N ASP A 374 -32.35 24.40 -29.13
CA ASP A 374 -32.66 23.03 -29.52
C ASP A 374 -34.18 22.72 -29.45
N LEU A 375 -34.96 23.45 -28.62
CA LEU A 375 -36.41 23.29 -28.51
C LEU A 375 -37.13 23.69 -29.80
N TYR A 376 -36.74 24.81 -30.39
CA TYR A 376 -37.38 25.35 -31.60
C TYR A 376 -36.66 24.95 -32.89
N GLU A 377 -35.33 24.88 -32.88
CA GLU A 377 -34.50 24.61 -34.06
C GLU A 377 -33.83 23.23 -34.00
N SER A 378 -33.52 22.67 -35.16
CA SER A 378 -32.82 21.37 -35.27
C SER A 378 -31.35 21.60 -35.62
N PHE A 379 -30.44 21.19 -34.73
CA PHE A 379 -29.00 21.27 -34.93
C PHE A 379 -28.36 19.88 -34.97
N SER A 380 -27.29 19.72 -35.76
CA SER A 380 -26.45 18.52 -35.77
C SER A 380 -24.97 18.90 -35.61
N PRO A 381 -24.33 18.60 -34.46
CA PRO A 381 -24.92 18.09 -33.23
C PRO A 381 -25.77 19.14 -32.48
N PRO A 382 -26.71 18.72 -31.61
CA PRO A 382 -27.47 19.62 -30.73
C PRO A 382 -26.58 20.53 -29.88
N LYS A 383 -27.04 21.75 -29.59
CA LYS A 383 -26.27 22.72 -28.79
C LYS A 383 -26.13 22.27 -27.35
N THR A 384 -27.17 21.67 -26.80
CA THR A 384 -27.21 21.06 -25.46
C THR A 384 -26.18 19.94 -25.35
N LEU A 385 -26.09 19.08 -26.37
CA LEU A 385 -25.08 18.02 -26.44
C LEU A 385 -23.65 18.59 -26.47
N CYS A 386 -23.44 19.68 -27.23
CA CYS A 386 -22.13 20.35 -27.29
C CYS A 386 -21.71 20.93 -25.94
N TRP A 387 -22.64 21.57 -25.24
CA TRP A 387 -22.40 22.09 -23.90
C TRP A 387 -22.05 20.95 -22.93
N TYR A 388 -22.86 19.89 -22.94
CA TYR A 388 -22.67 18.76 -22.04
C TYR A 388 -21.34 18.03 -22.28
N ARG A 389 -20.89 17.89 -23.54
CA ARG A 389 -19.54 17.39 -23.86
C ARG A 389 -18.44 18.24 -23.23
N LYS A 390 -18.56 19.57 -23.25
CA LYS A 390 -17.58 20.47 -22.60
C LYS A 390 -17.59 20.27 -21.08
N PHE A 391 -18.77 20.14 -20.49
CA PHE A 391 -18.93 19.81 -19.07
C PHE A 391 -18.24 18.49 -18.71
N LEU A 392 -18.49 17.41 -19.46
CA LEU A 392 -17.83 16.11 -19.23
C LEU A 392 -16.29 16.21 -19.34
N ASN A 393 -15.78 16.96 -20.32
CA ASN A 393 -14.34 17.15 -20.48
C ASN A 393 -13.69 17.87 -19.28
N LYS A 394 -14.39 18.80 -18.63
CA LYS A 394 -13.91 19.46 -17.40
C LYS A 394 -13.84 18.50 -16.20
N LEU A 395 -14.66 17.45 -16.20
CA LEU A 395 -14.70 16.45 -15.13
C LEU A 395 -13.65 15.33 -15.29
N ARG A 396 -12.95 15.26 -16.42
CA ARG A 396 -11.90 14.23 -16.61
C ARG A 396 -10.85 14.33 -15.52
N GLY A 397 -10.53 13.19 -14.91
CA GLY A 397 -9.56 13.08 -13.81
C GLY A 397 -10.10 13.37 -12.40
N ALA A 398 -11.30 13.95 -12.25
CA ALA A 398 -11.89 14.26 -10.95
C ALA A 398 -13.37 13.83 -10.88
N TYR A 399 -13.66 12.76 -10.11
CA TYR A 399 -15.03 12.33 -9.77
C TYR A 399 -15.99 12.15 -10.96
N PHE A 400 -15.55 11.46 -12.02
CA PHE A 400 -16.44 11.02 -13.09
C PHE A 400 -16.94 9.60 -12.80
N THR A 401 -18.24 9.43 -12.52
CA THR A 401 -18.94 8.14 -12.50
C THR A 401 -20.15 8.18 -13.43
N ALA A 402 -20.54 7.03 -13.99
CA ALA A 402 -21.71 6.93 -14.86
C ALA A 402 -23.00 7.33 -14.13
N SER A 403 -23.16 6.90 -12.87
CA SER A 403 -24.28 7.27 -12.00
C SER A 403 -24.39 8.79 -11.79
N PHE A 404 -23.28 9.48 -11.49
CA PHE A 404 -23.29 10.94 -11.35
C PHE A 404 -23.79 11.67 -12.60
N CYS A 405 -23.45 11.15 -13.78
CA CYS A 405 -23.94 11.70 -15.05
C CYS A 405 -25.42 11.40 -15.25
N GLN A 406 -25.84 10.17 -14.95
CA GLN A 406 -27.22 9.72 -15.11
C GLN A 406 -28.18 10.50 -14.22
N ASP A 407 -27.83 10.79 -12.98
CA ASP A 407 -28.66 11.58 -12.07
C ASP A 407 -28.93 12.97 -12.64
N LYS A 408 -27.90 13.62 -13.19
CA LYS A 408 -28.03 14.94 -13.81
C LYS A 408 -28.86 14.90 -15.08
N ILE A 409 -28.66 13.89 -15.92
CA ILE A 409 -29.44 13.72 -17.15
C ILE A 409 -30.91 13.45 -16.82
N THR A 410 -31.19 12.63 -15.80
CA THR A 410 -32.56 12.31 -15.37
C THR A 410 -33.26 13.56 -14.85
N ALA A 411 -32.61 14.33 -13.97
CA ALA A 411 -33.16 15.60 -13.49
C ALA A 411 -33.36 16.64 -14.61
N LEU A 412 -32.44 16.68 -15.58
CA LEU A 412 -32.56 17.58 -16.74
C LEU A 412 -33.69 17.13 -17.67
N HIS A 413 -33.83 15.83 -17.93
CA HIS A 413 -34.88 15.24 -18.77
C HIS A 413 -36.27 15.65 -18.31
N SER A 414 -36.56 15.55 -17.01
CA SER A 414 -37.86 15.97 -16.46
C SER A 414 -38.17 17.44 -16.75
N CYS A 415 -37.15 18.31 -16.71
CA CYS A 415 -37.30 19.73 -17.07
C CYS A 415 -37.53 19.93 -18.57
N LEU A 416 -36.82 19.18 -19.42
CA LEU A 416 -36.97 19.25 -20.87
C LEU A 416 -38.36 18.79 -21.33
N ILE A 417 -38.90 17.74 -20.72
CA ILE A 417 -40.25 17.25 -21.01
C ILE A 417 -41.31 18.26 -20.55
N ALA A 418 -41.13 18.88 -19.38
CA ALA A 418 -41.99 19.95 -18.91
C ALA A 418 -42.02 21.15 -19.86
N LEU A 419 -40.86 21.55 -20.38
CA LEU A 419 -40.73 22.65 -21.34
C LEU A 419 -41.36 22.35 -22.71
N ALA A 420 -41.26 21.12 -23.18
CA ALA A 420 -41.89 20.71 -24.44
C ALA A 420 -43.43 20.64 -24.34
N GLY A 421 -43.97 20.52 -23.12
CA GLY A 421 -45.41 20.47 -22.87
C GLY A 421 -46.12 19.37 -23.66
N SER A 422 -47.22 19.75 -24.32
CA SER A 422 -48.03 18.85 -25.15
C SER A 422 -47.55 18.76 -26.61
N ASN A 423 -46.51 19.49 -27.02
CA ASN A 423 -46.01 19.49 -28.39
C ASN A 423 -45.19 18.21 -28.68
N GLU A 424 -45.75 17.31 -29.47
CA GLU A 424 -45.14 16.01 -29.77
C GLU A 424 -43.78 16.12 -30.45
N ILE A 425 -43.60 17.06 -31.38
CA ILE A 425 -42.33 17.23 -32.13
C ILE A 425 -41.23 17.71 -31.19
N GLN A 426 -41.53 18.71 -30.36
CA GLN A 426 -40.58 19.24 -29.37
C GLN A 426 -40.23 18.16 -28.33
N ARG A 427 -41.23 17.38 -27.89
CA ARG A 427 -41.04 16.30 -26.94
C ARG A 427 -40.16 15.19 -27.50
N GLN A 428 -40.43 14.72 -28.73
CA GLN A 428 -39.58 13.74 -29.42
C GLN A 428 -38.14 14.25 -29.60
N ARG A 429 -37.97 15.55 -29.88
CA ARG A 429 -36.64 16.17 -29.99
C ARG A 429 -35.90 16.20 -28.66
N MET A 430 -36.57 16.61 -27.58
CA MET A 430 -35.99 16.62 -26.23
C MET A 430 -35.64 15.21 -25.73
N GLU A 431 -36.48 14.22 -26.06
CA GLU A 431 -36.18 12.79 -25.82
C GLU A 431 -34.93 12.34 -26.59
N SER A 432 -34.83 12.68 -27.89
CA SER A 432 -33.65 12.35 -28.70
C SER A 432 -32.37 12.96 -28.13
N ILE A 433 -32.40 14.22 -27.73
CA ILE A 433 -31.25 14.90 -27.10
C ILE A 433 -30.89 14.21 -25.79
N THR A 434 -31.87 13.92 -24.94
CA THR A 434 -31.64 13.21 -23.67
C THR A 434 -30.97 11.86 -23.91
N ASN A 435 -31.43 11.09 -24.88
CA ASN A 435 -30.80 9.81 -25.26
C ASN A 435 -29.36 10.01 -25.75
N GLN A 436 -29.09 11.06 -26.54
CA GLN A 436 -27.72 11.40 -26.94
C GLN A 436 -26.83 11.78 -25.75
N LEU A 437 -27.35 12.48 -24.74
CA LEU A 437 -26.62 12.78 -23.49
C LEU A 437 -26.27 11.49 -22.72
N ARG A 438 -27.21 10.54 -22.64
CA ARG A 438 -26.99 9.21 -22.01
C ARG A 438 -25.91 8.42 -22.75
N VAL A 439 -26.00 8.32 -24.07
CA VAL A 439 -25.01 7.65 -24.92
C VAL A 439 -23.64 8.31 -24.78
N LEU A 440 -23.56 9.64 -24.81
CA LEU A 440 -22.29 10.37 -24.64
C LEU A 440 -21.67 10.10 -23.26
N SER A 441 -22.48 10.04 -22.20
CA SER A 441 -22.00 9.72 -20.84
C SER A 441 -21.46 8.29 -20.77
N ALA A 442 -22.17 7.32 -21.35
CA ALA A 442 -21.75 5.92 -21.39
C ALA A 442 -20.45 5.74 -22.17
N VAL A 443 -20.35 6.31 -23.38
CA VAL A 443 -19.13 6.26 -24.21
C VAL A 443 -17.95 6.93 -23.51
N THR A 444 -18.17 8.09 -22.86
CA THR A 444 -17.11 8.77 -22.10
C THR A 444 -16.65 7.91 -20.92
N SER A 445 -17.57 7.24 -20.23
CA SER A 445 -17.24 6.31 -19.14
C SER A 445 -16.44 5.11 -19.62
N ASP A 446 -16.80 4.53 -20.76
CA ASP A 446 -16.05 3.41 -21.33
C ASP A 446 -14.62 3.84 -21.72
N TYR A 447 -14.45 5.02 -22.32
CA TYR A 447 -13.11 5.56 -22.60
C TYR A 447 -12.28 5.80 -21.34
N GLU A 448 -12.88 6.30 -20.27
CA GLU A 448 -12.19 6.50 -18.99
C GLU A 448 -11.83 5.17 -18.32
N ILE A 449 -12.72 4.19 -18.35
CA ILE A 449 -12.45 2.84 -17.83
C ILE A 449 -11.32 2.19 -18.64
N LYS A 450 -11.37 2.26 -19.97
CA LYS A 450 -10.29 1.78 -20.84
C LYS A 450 -8.99 2.50 -20.57
N ALA A 451 -8.97 3.83 -20.46
CA ALA A 451 -7.76 4.58 -20.14
C ALA A 451 -7.18 4.24 -18.74
N ARG A 452 -8.03 3.84 -17.77
CA ARG A 452 -7.60 3.37 -16.44
C ARG A 452 -7.11 1.92 -16.46
N ASN A 453 -7.78 1.04 -17.18
CA ASN A 453 -7.50 -0.40 -17.25
C ASN A 453 -6.36 -0.72 -18.23
N GLU A 454 -6.28 -0.02 -19.35
CA GLU A 454 -5.15 -0.01 -20.26
C GLU A 454 -4.13 1.02 -19.79
N SER A 455 -3.18 0.61 -18.95
CA SER A 455 -1.88 1.26 -19.00
C SER A 455 -0.76 0.32 -19.40
N PRO A 456 -0.80 -0.24 -20.64
CA PRO A 456 0.40 -0.74 -21.30
C PRO A 456 1.53 0.28 -21.19
N TYR A 457 1.23 1.58 -21.22
CA TYR A 457 2.20 2.65 -21.00
C TYR A 457 2.83 2.62 -19.61
N THR A 458 2.06 2.54 -18.53
CA THR A 458 2.66 2.43 -17.18
C THR A 458 3.43 1.12 -17.03
N PHE A 459 2.90 0.01 -17.54
CA PHE A 459 3.60 -1.28 -17.52
C PHE A 459 4.90 -1.23 -18.34
N ASN A 460 4.88 -0.62 -19.52
CA ASN A 460 6.04 -0.42 -20.38
C ASN A 460 7.05 0.51 -19.73
N ASN A 461 6.62 1.64 -19.14
CA ASN A 461 7.50 2.56 -18.42
C ASN A 461 8.14 1.89 -17.20
N ILE A 462 7.39 1.08 -16.45
CA ILE A 462 7.95 0.26 -15.34
C ILE A 462 8.97 -0.74 -15.89
N THR A 463 8.67 -1.40 -17.01
CA THR A 463 9.57 -2.37 -17.65
C THR A 463 10.85 -1.71 -18.14
N THR A 464 10.75 -0.57 -18.83
CA THR A 464 11.90 0.24 -19.28
C THR A 464 12.74 0.71 -18.10
N ALA A 465 12.09 1.22 -17.05
CA ALA A 465 12.78 1.61 -15.82
C ALA A 465 13.51 0.41 -15.21
N ALA A 466 12.86 -0.75 -15.10
CA ALA A 466 13.47 -1.97 -14.56
C ALA A 466 14.72 -2.39 -15.34
N ILE A 467 14.68 -2.36 -16.68
CA ILE A 467 15.82 -2.65 -17.54
C ILE A 467 16.97 -1.67 -17.27
N HIS A 468 16.67 -0.37 -17.18
CA HIS A 468 17.70 0.64 -16.94
C HIS A 468 18.31 0.47 -15.54
N PHE A 469 17.50 0.33 -14.48
CA PHE A 469 17.97 0.09 -13.12
C PHE A 469 18.79 -1.21 -12.99
N ALA A 470 18.45 -2.27 -13.74
CA ALA A 470 19.24 -3.51 -13.78
C ALA A 470 20.64 -3.32 -14.42
N SER A 471 20.80 -2.33 -15.30
CA SER A 471 22.09 -2.01 -15.93
C SER A 471 22.96 -1.04 -15.10
N VAL A 472 22.40 -0.45 -14.03
CA VAL A 472 23.09 0.52 -13.18
C VAL A 472 24.23 -0.16 -12.42
N SER A 473 25.40 0.48 -12.45
CA SER A 473 26.59 -0.03 -11.77
C SER A 473 27.41 1.01 -11.02
N THR A 474 26.99 2.27 -11.06
CA THR A 474 27.62 3.38 -10.37
C THR A 474 26.56 4.31 -9.80
N GLY A 475 26.89 5.08 -8.75
CA GLY A 475 25.98 6.09 -8.20
C GLY A 475 25.54 7.13 -9.23
N THR A 476 26.40 7.51 -10.18
CA THR A 476 26.07 8.45 -11.26
C THR A 476 25.02 7.88 -12.20
N GLN A 477 25.14 6.61 -12.60
CA GLN A 477 24.14 5.92 -13.43
C GLN A 477 22.80 5.81 -12.69
N MET A 478 22.82 5.50 -11.39
CA MET A 478 21.61 5.46 -10.56
C MET A 478 20.90 6.82 -10.53
N LYS A 479 21.66 7.91 -10.30
CA LYS A 479 21.13 9.28 -10.30
C LYS A 479 20.52 9.65 -11.66
N SER A 480 21.15 9.23 -12.76
CA SER A 480 20.63 9.40 -14.12
C SER A 480 19.32 8.63 -14.34
N ALA A 481 19.28 7.35 -13.99
CA ALA A 481 18.09 6.51 -14.12
C ALA A 481 16.90 7.06 -13.32
N LEU A 482 17.15 7.56 -12.10
CA LEU A 482 16.15 8.28 -11.30
C LEU A 482 15.64 9.54 -12.00
N LYS A 483 16.53 10.40 -12.51
CA LYS A 483 16.13 11.63 -13.22
C LYS A 483 15.27 11.33 -14.47
N THR A 484 15.59 10.28 -15.21
CA THR A 484 14.84 9.89 -16.42
C THR A 484 13.47 9.30 -16.10
N HIS A 485 13.41 8.29 -15.22
CA HIS A 485 12.21 7.47 -15.09
C HIS A 485 11.20 7.99 -14.07
N LEU A 486 11.60 8.81 -13.08
CA LEU A 486 10.65 9.31 -12.08
C LEU A 486 9.49 10.08 -12.74
N SER A 487 9.78 10.99 -13.68
CA SER A 487 8.74 11.74 -14.39
C SER A 487 7.86 10.85 -15.28
N GLU A 488 8.45 9.86 -15.96
CA GLU A 488 7.72 8.91 -16.82
C GLU A 488 6.76 8.02 -16.03
N LEU A 489 7.11 7.74 -14.77
CA LEU A 489 6.30 6.98 -13.83
C LEU A 489 5.32 7.87 -13.04
N GLY A 490 5.32 9.19 -13.28
CA GLY A 490 4.43 10.13 -12.61
C GLY A 490 4.81 10.40 -11.14
N ILE A 491 6.08 10.22 -10.78
CA ILE A 491 6.66 10.61 -9.49
C ILE A 491 7.41 11.93 -9.65
N PRO A 492 6.90 13.05 -9.11
CA PRO A 492 7.47 14.37 -9.37
C PRO A 492 8.88 14.57 -8.82
N GLY A 493 9.27 13.79 -7.81
CA GLY A 493 10.52 14.03 -7.11
C GLY A 493 10.85 12.97 -6.06
N ILE A 494 12.12 12.97 -5.63
CA ILE A 494 12.67 12.09 -4.60
C ILE A 494 13.69 12.84 -3.75
N ILE A 495 13.69 12.58 -2.45
CA ILE A 495 14.79 12.90 -1.53
C ILE A 495 15.41 11.57 -1.11
N LEU A 496 16.66 11.34 -1.48
CA LEU A 496 17.37 10.09 -1.21
C LEU A 496 18.40 10.31 -0.11
N SER A 497 18.28 9.55 0.97
CA SER A 497 19.26 9.52 2.06
C SER A 497 19.92 8.15 2.12
N LEU A 498 21.25 8.09 2.03
CA LEU A 498 22.02 6.84 2.04
C LEU A 498 22.99 6.79 3.22
N SER A 499 23.18 5.62 3.81
CA SER A 499 24.23 5.37 4.79
C SER A 499 25.58 5.12 4.10
N ASP A 500 26.69 5.39 4.80
CA ASP A 500 28.03 5.22 4.25
C ASP A 500 28.36 3.75 3.88
N ASN A 501 27.70 2.80 4.57
CA ASN A 501 27.74 1.37 4.29
C ASN A 501 26.36 0.77 4.62
N MET A 502 26.14 -0.50 4.25
CA MET A 502 24.96 -1.24 4.70
C MET A 502 24.95 -1.40 6.24
N THR A 503 24.02 -0.74 6.93
CA THR A 503 23.91 -0.75 8.40
C THR A 503 22.79 -1.67 8.88
N THR A 504 22.76 -1.99 10.17
CA THR A 504 21.60 -2.64 10.82
C THR A 504 20.65 -1.63 11.48
N ASP A 505 20.96 -0.35 11.40
CA ASP A 505 20.20 0.75 12.00
C ASP A 505 20.24 2.01 11.11
N LEU A 506 19.09 2.65 10.91
CA LEU A 506 18.89 3.87 10.11
C LEU A 506 19.13 5.21 10.83
N GLU A 507 19.68 5.22 12.05
CA GLU A 507 19.88 6.46 12.84
C GLU A 507 20.69 7.54 12.10
N THR A 508 21.73 7.14 11.36
CA THR A 508 22.58 8.10 10.62
C THR A 508 22.65 7.79 9.14
N SER A 509 22.56 8.84 8.32
CA SER A 509 22.63 8.76 6.85
C SER A 509 22.99 10.12 6.26
N ASN A 510 23.30 10.17 4.97
CA ASN A 510 23.57 11.40 4.24
C ASN A 510 22.48 11.62 3.20
N VAL A 511 21.90 12.81 3.14
CA VAL A 511 21.08 13.21 1.99
C VAL A 511 21.99 13.36 0.79
N GLU A 512 21.85 12.47 -0.19
CA GLU A 512 22.74 12.33 -1.36
C GLU A 512 22.17 12.95 -2.64
N LEU A 513 20.84 13.06 -2.72
CA LEU A 513 20.14 13.49 -3.93
C LEU A 513 18.76 14.06 -3.59
N ILE A 514 18.41 15.15 -4.27
CA ILE A 514 17.07 15.74 -4.27
C ILE A 514 16.66 15.99 -5.73
N ILE A 515 15.48 15.50 -6.11
CA ILE A 515 14.87 15.72 -7.42
C ILE A 515 13.43 16.23 -7.21
N PRO A 516 12.96 17.24 -7.95
CA PRO A 516 13.77 18.12 -8.77
C PRO A 516 14.76 18.89 -7.89
N GLU A 517 15.84 19.38 -8.48
CA GLU A 517 16.76 20.23 -7.74
C GLU A 517 16.01 21.49 -7.28
N PRO A 518 16.00 21.80 -5.98
CA PRO A 518 15.17 22.85 -5.45
C PRO A 518 15.65 24.23 -5.91
N SER A 519 14.72 25.07 -6.39
CA SER A 519 14.99 26.45 -6.80
C SER A 519 15.20 27.42 -5.62
N GLU A 520 14.68 27.08 -4.44
CA GLU A 520 14.63 27.95 -3.24
C GLU A 520 15.09 27.26 -1.93
N ILE A 521 15.85 26.15 -1.99
CA ILE A 521 16.52 25.64 -0.78
C ILE A 521 17.76 26.50 -0.54
N ASP A 522 17.79 27.19 0.59
CA ASP A 522 18.95 27.91 1.09
C ASP A 522 20.18 26.98 1.11
N GLN A 523 21.04 27.05 0.10
CA GLN A 523 22.46 26.67 0.12
C GLN A 523 22.87 25.39 0.89
N VAL A 524 22.05 24.34 0.96
CA VAL A 524 22.48 23.11 1.62
C VAL A 524 23.41 22.35 0.67
N LYS A 525 24.72 22.37 0.97
CA LYS A 525 25.69 21.52 0.27
C LYS A 525 25.35 20.07 0.53
N LEU A 526 25.06 19.32 -0.54
CA LEU A 526 24.97 17.87 -0.49
C LEU A 526 26.39 17.28 -0.66
N PRO A 527 26.72 16.16 0.01
CA PRO A 527 25.87 15.41 0.93
C PRO A 527 25.63 16.12 2.27
N TYR A 528 24.42 15.98 2.83
CA TYR A 528 24.07 16.53 4.15
C TYR A 528 23.91 15.42 5.19
N ARG A 529 24.68 15.47 6.28
CA ARG A 529 24.64 14.44 7.34
C ARG A 529 23.39 14.57 8.21
N ILE A 530 22.68 13.46 8.35
CA ILE A 530 21.60 13.24 9.31
C ILE A 530 22.17 12.41 10.45
N ASN A 531 22.06 12.93 11.67
CA ASN A 531 22.46 12.23 12.89
C ASN A 531 21.27 11.61 13.64
N ASP A 532 20.06 12.10 13.35
CA ASP A 532 18.82 11.58 13.90
C ASP A 532 17.68 11.84 12.91
N VAL A 533 17.05 10.77 12.45
CA VAL A 533 15.92 10.83 11.50
C VAL A 533 14.66 11.48 12.09
N ALA A 534 14.49 11.47 13.42
CA ALA A 534 13.40 12.18 14.09
C ALA A 534 13.56 13.71 13.99
N ASN A 535 14.77 14.18 13.68
CA ASN A 535 15.13 15.58 13.47
C ASN A 535 15.42 15.89 11.99
N PHE A 536 14.86 15.09 11.06
CA PHE A 536 15.05 15.32 9.63
C PHE A 536 14.65 16.76 9.23
N PRO A 537 15.55 17.54 8.59
CA PRO A 537 15.28 18.94 8.30
C PRO A 537 14.10 19.12 7.32
N LYS A 538 13.03 19.77 7.79
CA LYS A 538 11.86 20.09 6.94
C LYS A 538 12.20 21.03 5.77
N SER A 539 13.36 21.71 5.82
CA SER A 539 13.87 22.55 4.73
C SER A 539 14.13 21.80 3.43
N PHE A 540 14.26 20.47 3.45
CA PHE A 540 14.37 19.65 2.25
C PHE A 540 13.06 19.48 1.49
N PHE A 541 11.92 19.83 2.09
CA PHE A 541 10.62 19.84 1.43
C PHE A 541 10.24 21.26 0.96
N PRO A 542 9.33 21.41 -0.02
CA PRO A 542 8.85 22.71 -0.46
C PRO A 542 8.28 23.56 0.69
N LYS A 543 8.79 24.79 0.87
CA LYS A 543 8.36 25.72 1.92
C LYS A 543 6.99 26.36 1.62
N LYS A 544 6.81 26.84 0.38
CA LYS A 544 5.61 27.61 -0.02
C LYS A 544 4.42 26.72 -0.38
N GLU A 545 4.68 25.55 -0.93
CA GLU A 545 3.66 24.63 -1.45
C GLU A 545 3.47 23.41 -0.54
N ARG A 546 2.26 22.87 -0.52
CA ARG A 546 1.93 21.64 0.21
C ARG A 546 2.61 20.45 -0.46
N TYR A 547 3.12 19.51 0.32
CA TYR A 547 3.64 18.25 -0.22
C TYR A 547 2.90 17.02 0.33
N SER A 548 2.85 15.97 -0.48
CA SER A 548 2.55 14.61 -0.07
C SER A 548 3.74 13.75 -0.47
N VAL A 549 4.27 12.92 0.42
CA VAL A 549 5.40 12.02 0.12
C VAL A 549 5.15 10.62 0.67
N VAL A 550 5.75 9.61 0.03
CA VAL A 550 5.85 8.23 0.54
C VAL A 550 7.26 8.03 1.12
N LEU A 551 7.34 7.57 2.36
CA LEU A 551 8.59 7.16 3.00
C LEU A 551 8.83 5.68 2.79
N GLU A 552 9.92 5.37 2.07
CA GLU A 552 10.38 4.01 1.87
C GLU A 552 11.74 3.77 2.51
N ILE A 553 11.86 2.60 3.16
CA ILE A 553 13.12 2.11 3.70
C ILE A 553 13.84 1.34 2.60
N LEU A 554 15.12 1.65 2.39
CA LEU A 554 15.96 0.99 1.40
C LEU A 554 16.79 -0.08 2.09
N TYR A 555 16.66 -1.33 1.65
CA TYR A 555 17.26 -2.47 2.35
C TYR A 555 17.59 -3.62 1.40
N TYR A 556 18.45 -4.51 1.88
CA TYR A 556 18.69 -5.82 1.31
C TYR A 556 18.94 -6.80 2.47
N ASN A 557 18.12 -7.86 2.56
CA ASN A 557 18.03 -8.73 3.75
C ASN A 557 17.78 -7.90 5.04
N GLU A 558 18.55 -8.13 6.10
CA GLU A 558 18.46 -7.46 7.41
C GLU A 558 19.34 -6.21 7.52
N ARG A 559 19.75 -5.63 6.39
CA ARG A 559 20.62 -4.46 6.34
C ARG A 559 20.03 -3.36 5.49
N TYR A 560 20.31 -2.12 5.86
CA TYR A 560 19.72 -0.92 5.31
C TYR A 560 20.74 -0.12 4.52
N PHE A 561 20.33 0.37 3.35
CA PHE A 561 21.07 1.37 2.58
C PHE A 561 20.72 2.80 2.99
N GLY A 562 19.58 3.00 3.63
CA GLY A 562 19.04 4.32 3.91
C GLY A 562 17.52 4.37 3.72
N PHE A 563 17.01 5.53 3.31
CA PHE A 563 15.59 5.75 3.07
C PHE A 563 15.36 6.78 1.95
N ALA A 564 14.14 6.81 1.42
CA ALA A 564 13.74 7.75 0.40
C ALA A 564 12.36 8.36 0.71
N PHE A 565 12.23 9.67 0.49
CA PHE A 565 10.93 10.33 0.39
C PHE A 565 10.59 10.56 -1.09
N MET A 566 9.55 9.90 -1.60
CA MET A 566 9.10 10.06 -2.98
C MET A 566 7.83 10.91 -3.03
N HIS A 567 7.79 11.94 -3.87
CA HIS A 567 6.62 12.80 -4.01
C HIS A 567 5.41 12.00 -4.51
N MET A 568 4.32 12.08 -3.76
CA MET A 568 3.14 11.29 -3.98
C MET A 568 2.13 12.06 -4.84
N ARG A 569 2.13 11.79 -6.14
CA ARG A 569 1.12 12.28 -7.10
C ARG A 569 0.21 11.16 -7.60
N ASN A 570 0.81 10.01 -7.93
CA ASN A 570 0.07 8.80 -8.21
C ASN A 570 -0.35 8.13 -6.89
N LYS A 571 -1.60 7.68 -6.79
CA LYS A 571 -2.14 7.01 -5.59
C LYS A 571 -1.90 5.50 -5.58
N ASN A 572 -1.38 4.95 -6.68
CA ASN A 572 -1.01 3.55 -6.77
C ASN A 572 0.26 3.28 -5.95
N MET A 573 0.10 2.76 -4.74
CA MET A 573 1.22 2.46 -3.84
C MET A 573 2.15 1.36 -4.37
N ALA A 574 1.68 0.50 -5.28
CA ALA A 574 2.52 -0.54 -5.91
C ALA A 574 3.71 0.06 -6.65
N LEU A 575 3.51 1.25 -7.24
CA LEU A 575 4.52 1.91 -8.05
C LEU A 575 5.72 2.32 -7.19
N TYR A 576 5.47 2.91 -6.02
CA TYR A 576 6.51 3.35 -5.10
C TYR A 576 7.29 2.16 -4.54
N ASP A 577 6.61 1.06 -4.21
CA ASP A 577 7.26 -0.18 -3.76
C ASP A 577 8.10 -0.85 -4.87
N SER A 578 7.64 -0.76 -6.12
CA SER A 578 8.38 -1.25 -7.28
C SER A 578 9.67 -0.43 -7.49
N ILE A 579 9.59 0.90 -7.41
CA ILE A 579 10.76 1.77 -7.54
C ILE A 579 11.72 1.58 -6.36
N ARG A 580 11.21 1.46 -5.14
CA ARG A 580 12.02 1.08 -3.97
C ARG A 580 12.78 -0.22 -4.23
N SER A 581 12.11 -1.25 -4.76
CA SER A 581 12.74 -2.55 -5.04
C SER A 581 13.84 -2.43 -6.10
N LEU A 582 13.56 -1.71 -7.20
CA LEU A 582 14.56 -1.42 -8.25
C LEU A 582 15.76 -0.66 -7.69
N LEU A 583 15.53 0.36 -6.86
CA LEU A 583 16.58 1.14 -6.20
C LEU A 583 17.43 0.28 -5.26
N CYS A 584 16.80 -0.56 -4.44
CA CYS A 584 17.52 -1.45 -3.54
C CYS A 584 18.41 -2.43 -4.32
N HIS A 585 17.92 -2.95 -5.45
CA HIS A 585 18.70 -3.82 -6.32
C HIS A 585 19.91 -3.09 -6.92
N SER A 586 19.71 -1.90 -7.50
CA SER A 586 20.83 -1.12 -8.06
C SER A 586 21.85 -0.69 -7.00
N LEU A 587 21.39 -0.30 -5.80
CA LEU A 587 22.26 0.03 -4.67
C LEU A 587 23.08 -1.18 -4.24
N TYR A 588 22.47 -2.37 -4.22
CA TYR A 588 23.17 -3.61 -3.92
C TYR A 588 24.22 -3.96 -4.98
N GLU A 589 23.93 -3.79 -6.27
CA GLU A 589 24.91 -4.00 -7.35
C GLU A 589 26.09 -3.03 -7.26
N ILE A 590 25.83 -1.75 -6.94
CA ILE A 590 26.87 -0.75 -6.69
C ILE A 590 27.74 -1.18 -5.50
N TYR A 591 27.11 -1.54 -4.38
CA TYR A 591 27.79 -2.01 -3.17
C TYR A 591 28.65 -3.25 -3.44
N LEU A 592 28.13 -4.24 -4.18
CA LEU A 592 28.88 -5.42 -4.58
C LEU A 592 30.06 -5.07 -5.47
N LYS A 593 29.93 -4.12 -6.39
CA LYS A 593 31.05 -3.69 -7.24
C LYS A 593 32.12 -2.97 -6.42
N GLU A 594 31.75 -2.04 -5.56
CA GLU A 594 32.71 -1.34 -4.67
C GLU A 594 33.42 -2.32 -3.72
N GLY A 595 32.66 -3.28 -3.16
CA GLY A 595 33.19 -4.38 -2.37
C GLY A 595 34.09 -5.31 -3.18
N ARG A 596 33.72 -5.62 -4.44
CA ARG A 596 34.55 -6.37 -5.38
C ARG A 596 35.77 -5.59 -5.81
N THR A 597 35.76 -4.26 -5.95
CA THR A 597 36.96 -3.46 -6.27
C THR A 597 37.94 -3.45 -5.09
N LYS A 598 37.43 -3.33 -3.85
CA LYS A 598 38.22 -3.54 -2.62
C LYS A 598 38.72 -4.98 -2.49
N ALA A 599 37.92 -5.96 -2.91
CA ALA A 599 38.31 -7.36 -2.94
C ALA A 599 39.18 -7.73 -4.15
N HIS A 600 39.16 -7.01 -5.28
CA HIS A 600 39.99 -7.27 -6.46
C HIS A 600 41.42 -6.76 -6.25
N SER A 601 41.59 -5.77 -5.36
CA SER A 601 42.91 -5.54 -4.74
C SER A 601 43.37 -6.69 -3.84
N MET A 602 42.53 -7.72 -3.58
CA MET A 602 42.75 -8.81 -2.62
C MET A 602 42.37 -10.25 -3.07
N GLN A 603 41.87 -10.52 -4.28
CA GLN A 603 41.27 -11.83 -4.61
C GLN A 603 42.22 -12.72 -5.43
N LEU A 604 42.77 -13.69 -4.71
CA LEU A 604 43.38 -14.93 -5.19
C LEU A 604 42.37 -16.09 -5.24
N ASN A 605 42.72 -17.12 -6.01
CA ASN A 605 41.90 -18.20 -6.56
C ASN A 605 41.03 -19.02 -5.57
N THR A 606 39.73 -19.09 -5.84
CA THR A 606 38.70 -19.81 -5.05
C THR A 606 38.86 -21.34 -4.98
N LYS A 607 39.73 -21.95 -5.81
CA LYS A 607 39.92 -23.42 -5.89
C LYS A 607 40.60 -24.04 -4.66
N ASN A 608 41.42 -23.29 -3.91
CA ASN A 608 42.16 -23.84 -2.77
C ASN A 608 41.31 -23.94 -1.49
N ILE A 609 40.23 -23.17 -1.39
CA ILE A 609 39.35 -23.10 -0.21
C ILE A 609 38.47 -24.36 -0.09
N GLU A 610 37.99 -24.90 -1.22
CA GLU A 610 37.21 -26.14 -1.23
C GLU A 610 38.02 -27.37 -0.79
N GLY A 611 39.33 -27.39 -1.05
CA GLY A 611 40.23 -28.47 -0.63
C GLY A 611 40.52 -28.51 0.88
N ILE A 612 40.47 -27.37 1.58
CA ILE A 612 40.62 -27.33 3.04
C ILE A 612 39.35 -27.83 3.74
N LEU A 613 38.18 -27.61 3.12
CA LEU A 613 36.88 -27.98 3.67
C LEU A 613 36.51 -29.45 3.42
N SER A 614 37.17 -30.13 2.49
CA SER A 614 36.89 -31.53 2.12
C SER A 614 37.77 -32.58 2.80
N LEU A 615 38.78 -32.19 3.57
CA LEU A 615 39.68 -33.13 4.25
C LEU A 615 39.29 -33.29 5.72
N GLN A 616 38.42 -34.29 5.99
CA GLN A 616 38.16 -35.01 7.27
C GLN A 616 36.69 -35.15 7.72
N GLY A 617 35.69 -34.83 6.89
CA GLY A 617 34.30 -35.18 7.17
C GLY A 617 33.85 -36.42 6.39
N ASN A 618 33.48 -37.52 7.07
CA ASN A 618 32.81 -38.66 6.43
C ASN A 618 31.61 -38.18 5.59
N GLU A 619 31.58 -38.54 4.30
CA GLU A 619 30.57 -38.12 3.32
C GLU A 619 29.14 -38.59 3.63
N THR A 620 28.94 -39.39 4.68
CA THR A 620 27.66 -40.08 4.94
C THR A 620 26.75 -39.45 6.01
N ASN A 621 26.99 -38.23 6.50
CA ASN A 621 26.12 -37.65 7.55
C ASN A 621 25.71 -36.16 7.43
N LEU A 622 25.80 -35.55 6.24
CA LEU A 622 25.43 -34.13 6.04
C LEU A 622 24.18 -33.95 5.16
N LEU A 623 23.03 -34.40 5.67
CA LEU A 623 21.72 -34.02 5.13
C LEU A 623 21.37 -32.57 5.52
N GLY A 624 21.24 -31.72 4.49
CA GLY A 624 20.28 -30.60 4.38
C GLY A 624 20.46 -29.33 5.21
N THR A 625 20.96 -29.38 6.45
CA THR A 625 20.85 -28.22 7.38
C THR A 625 22.17 -27.66 7.89
N ASN A 626 23.30 -28.38 7.75
CA ASN A 626 24.60 -27.96 8.31
C ASN A 626 25.61 -27.38 7.29
N LYS A 627 25.38 -27.52 5.97
CA LYS A 627 26.32 -27.04 4.94
C LYS A 627 26.40 -25.51 4.87
N LEU A 628 25.26 -24.83 5.07
CA LEU A 628 25.15 -23.37 5.08
C LEU A 628 25.92 -22.71 6.23
N GLY A 629 26.01 -23.36 7.40
CA GLY A 629 26.72 -22.83 8.57
C GLY A 629 28.23 -22.78 8.38
N VAL A 630 28.80 -23.80 7.72
CA VAL A 630 30.24 -23.93 7.48
C VAL A 630 30.74 -22.94 6.44
N GLN A 631 29.94 -22.70 5.39
CA GLN A 631 30.23 -21.68 4.39
C GLN A 631 30.26 -20.27 5.02
N LYS A 632 29.26 -19.94 5.86
CA LYS A 632 29.24 -18.65 6.60
C LYS A 632 30.47 -18.46 7.48
N ILE A 633 30.89 -19.51 8.20
CA ILE A 633 32.10 -19.48 9.04
C ILE A 633 33.36 -19.25 8.20
N SER A 634 33.48 -19.91 7.05
CA SER A 634 34.65 -19.81 6.19
C SER A 634 34.74 -18.46 5.48
N SER A 635 33.61 -17.96 4.96
CA SER A 635 33.51 -16.62 4.36
C SER A 635 33.90 -15.54 5.36
N TYR A 636 33.40 -15.64 6.60
CA TYR A 636 33.74 -14.70 7.65
C TYR A 636 35.24 -14.66 7.95
N LEU A 637 35.89 -15.83 8.08
CA LEU A 637 37.33 -15.91 8.34
C LEU A 637 38.17 -15.37 7.18
N LEU A 638 37.69 -15.47 5.94
CA LEU A 638 38.35 -14.91 4.77
C LEU A 638 38.17 -13.39 4.68
N GLU A 639 36.99 -12.87 5.00
CA GLU A 639 36.72 -11.43 5.07
C GLU A 639 37.58 -10.76 6.15
N HIS A 640 37.86 -11.46 7.25
CA HIS A 640 38.64 -10.98 8.39
C HIS A 640 40.06 -11.58 8.44
N ILE A 641 40.63 -11.95 7.30
CA ILE A 641 41.89 -12.72 7.23
C ILE A 641 43.08 -12.00 7.88
N GLY A 642 43.08 -10.67 7.88
CA GLY A 642 44.11 -9.82 8.50
C GLY A 642 43.95 -9.63 10.01
N GLU A 643 42.84 -10.08 10.60
CA GLU A 643 42.54 -9.88 12.02
C GLU A 643 43.01 -11.05 12.90
N LYS A 644 43.15 -10.80 14.19
CA LYS A 644 43.30 -11.87 15.19
C LYS A 644 41.95 -12.55 15.39
N THR A 645 41.93 -13.88 15.51
CA THR A 645 40.70 -14.63 15.75
C THR A 645 40.06 -14.24 17.09
N ASN A 646 38.87 -13.66 17.04
CA ASN A 646 38.06 -13.32 18.21
C ASN A 646 36.73 -14.09 18.13
N LEU A 647 36.55 -15.06 19.04
CA LEU A 647 35.42 -15.98 18.99
C LEU A 647 34.11 -15.32 19.43
N GLU A 648 34.18 -14.38 20.35
CA GLU A 648 33.05 -13.59 20.85
C GLU A 648 32.51 -12.68 19.74
N LYS A 649 33.40 -11.93 19.09
CA LYS A 649 33.07 -11.07 17.95
C LYS A 649 32.48 -11.89 16.80
N MET A 650 33.15 -12.98 16.42
CA MET A 650 32.71 -13.85 15.33
C MET A 650 31.35 -14.51 15.62
N ALA A 651 31.12 -14.97 16.86
CA ALA A 651 29.84 -15.54 17.25
C ALA A 651 28.71 -14.50 17.17
N SER A 652 28.96 -13.28 17.65
CA SER A 652 28.01 -12.17 17.58
C SER A 652 27.68 -11.79 16.13
N GLU A 653 28.68 -11.61 15.28
CA GLU A 653 28.50 -11.16 13.89
C GLU A 653 27.88 -12.23 12.98
N LEU A 654 28.06 -13.51 13.32
CA LEU A 654 27.41 -14.63 12.63
C LEU A 654 26.00 -14.95 13.18
N GLY A 655 25.55 -14.27 14.26
CA GLY A 655 24.27 -14.56 14.91
C GLY A 655 24.23 -15.97 15.54
N MET A 656 25.37 -16.44 16.04
CA MET A 656 25.56 -17.79 16.56
C MET A 656 26.00 -17.77 18.01
N ASN A 657 25.55 -18.75 18.80
CA ASN A 657 26.13 -18.98 20.11
C ASN A 657 27.60 -19.45 19.96
N LYS A 658 28.53 -18.92 20.76
CA LYS A 658 29.97 -19.26 20.75
C LYS A 658 30.23 -20.78 20.84
N THR A 659 29.49 -21.48 21.70
CA THR A 659 29.60 -22.95 21.84
C THR A 659 29.14 -23.67 20.58
N LYS A 660 28.10 -23.14 19.91
CA LYS A 660 27.60 -23.67 18.62
C LYS A 660 28.62 -23.45 17.50
N LEU A 661 29.23 -22.28 17.42
CA LEU A 661 30.31 -21.94 16.48
C LEU A 661 31.47 -22.93 16.61
N ILE A 662 32.03 -23.10 17.81
CA ILE A 662 33.16 -24.01 18.06
C ILE A 662 32.80 -25.44 17.68
N ARG A 663 31.62 -25.92 18.10
CA ARG A 663 31.16 -27.29 17.83
C ARG A 663 30.97 -27.52 16.33
N GLN A 664 30.35 -26.60 15.61
CA GLN A 664 30.12 -26.74 14.17
C GLN A 664 31.40 -26.64 13.36
N THR A 665 32.32 -25.72 13.68
CA THR A 665 33.62 -25.65 13.00
C THR A 665 34.42 -26.93 13.17
N LYS A 666 34.48 -27.47 14.39
CA LYS A 666 35.22 -28.71 14.67
C LYS A 666 34.58 -29.93 14.01
N ALA A 667 33.25 -30.03 14.03
CA ALA A 667 32.52 -31.13 13.40
C ALA A 667 32.65 -31.11 11.87
N ALA A 668 32.74 -29.94 11.25
CA ALA A 668 32.79 -29.79 9.81
C ALA A 668 34.20 -29.86 9.22
N THR A 669 35.20 -29.33 9.93
CA THR A 669 36.56 -29.14 9.37
C THR A 669 37.63 -29.96 10.09
N GLY A 670 37.31 -30.58 11.23
CA GLY A 670 38.29 -31.22 12.11
C GLY A 670 39.16 -30.24 12.91
N TYR A 671 39.09 -28.93 12.63
CA TYR A 671 39.94 -27.91 13.25
C TYR A 671 39.19 -27.04 14.26
N THR A 672 39.95 -26.43 15.19
CA THR A 672 39.44 -25.28 15.95
C THR A 672 39.32 -24.07 15.02
N VAL A 673 38.47 -23.10 15.39
CA VAL A 673 38.30 -21.85 14.61
C VAL A 673 39.63 -21.13 14.43
N GLN A 674 40.49 -21.05 15.47
CA GLN A 674 41.82 -20.44 15.32
C GLN A 674 42.69 -21.21 14.33
N LYS A 675 42.67 -22.54 14.37
CA LYS A 675 43.51 -23.36 13.50
C LYS A 675 43.03 -23.35 12.05
N LEU A 676 41.71 -23.26 11.82
CA LEU A 676 41.12 -23.05 10.51
C LEU A 676 41.52 -21.69 9.93
N HIS A 677 41.42 -20.63 10.74
CA HIS A 677 41.84 -19.29 10.33
C HIS A 677 43.34 -19.22 9.99
N GLU A 678 44.19 -19.86 10.79
CA GLU A 678 45.64 -20.00 10.50
C GLU A 678 45.87 -20.72 9.17
N LYS A 679 45.17 -21.83 8.91
CA LYS A 679 45.29 -22.58 7.64
C LYS A 679 44.87 -21.75 6.43
N LEU A 680 43.76 -21.01 6.53
CA LEU A 680 43.31 -20.10 5.47
C LEU A 680 44.36 -19.01 5.19
N LYS A 681 44.96 -18.43 6.23
CA LYS A 681 46.06 -17.46 6.10
C LYS A 681 47.25 -18.06 5.36
N ILE A 682 47.61 -19.32 5.65
CA ILE A 682 48.74 -19.98 4.98
C ILE A 682 48.43 -20.32 3.52
N GLU A 683 47.22 -20.75 3.17
CA GLU A 683 46.86 -20.94 1.75
C GLU A 683 46.88 -19.63 0.99
N LEU A 684 46.36 -18.54 1.57
CA LEU A 684 46.46 -17.21 0.94
C LEU A 684 47.92 -16.74 0.83
N ALA A 685 48.75 -17.05 1.84
CA ALA A 685 50.17 -16.75 1.79
C ALA A 685 50.90 -17.46 0.64
N LYS A 686 50.58 -18.73 0.38
CA LYS A 686 51.14 -19.50 -0.75
C LYS A 686 50.87 -18.80 -2.07
N ASP A 687 49.64 -18.36 -2.26
CA ASP A 687 49.22 -17.67 -3.47
C ASP A 687 49.94 -16.31 -3.61
N LEU A 688 50.03 -15.52 -2.54
CA LEU A 688 50.78 -14.24 -2.53
C LEU A 688 52.29 -14.42 -2.77
N ILE A 689 52.88 -15.53 -2.31
CA ILE A 689 54.28 -15.88 -2.57
C ILE A 689 54.48 -16.21 -4.05
N LEU A 690 53.54 -16.94 -4.68
CA LEU A 690 53.61 -17.29 -6.11
C LEU A 690 53.42 -16.08 -7.04
N GLU A 691 52.66 -15.07 -6.62
CA GLU A 691 52.54 -13.82 -7.37
C GLU A 691 53.86 -13.04 -7.44
N GLY A 692 54.76 -13.21 -6.45
CA GLY A 692 56.09 -12.61 -6.44
C GLY A 692 56.13 -11.08 -6.30
N LYS A 693 54.99 -10.43 -6.03
CA LYS A 693 54.87 -8.95 -5.99
C LYS A 693 55.11 -8.35 -4.60
N LEU A 694 55.11 -9.16 -3.55
CA LEU A 694 55.20 -8.72 -2.16
C LEU A 694 56.38 -9.38 -1.45
N THR A 695 57.02 -8.63 -0.57
CA THR A 695 58.03 -9.17 0.37
C THR A 695 57.37 -10.00 1.47
N LEU A 696 58.13 -10.87 2.13
CA LEU A 696 57.61 -11.68 3.23
C LEU A 696 57.15 -10.84 4.43
N SER A 697 57.66 -9.62 4.58
CA SER A 697 57.21 -8.70 5.63
C SER A 697 55.83 -8.13 5.32
N GLU A 698 55.61 -7.72 4.07
CA GLU A 698 54.30 -7.20 3.61
C GLU A 698 53.23 -8.31 3.60
N ILE A 699 53.60 -9.54 3.22
CA ILE A 699 52.70 -10.69 3.29
C ILE A 699 52.33 -10.99 4.75
N ALA A 700 53.31 -10.94 5.67
CA ALA A 700 53.06 -11.17 7.09
C ALA A 700 52.12 -10.10 7.68
N GLU A 701 52.35 -8.83 7.39
CA GLU A 701 51.52 -7.71 7.83
C GLU A 701 50.08 -7.84 7.31
N ARG A 702 49.93 -8.11 6.01
CA ARG A 702 48.63 -8.22 5.33
C ARG A 702 47.77 -9.38 5.83
N LEU A 703 48.40 -10.45 6.31
CA LEU A 703 47.73 -11.61 6.90
C LEU A 703 47.58 -11.50 8.43
N GLY A 704 47.97 -10.38 9.03
CA GLY A 704 47.82 -10.13 10.47
C GLY A 704 48.80 -10.90 11.35
N PHE A 705 49.97 -11.29 10.82
CA PHE A 705 51.05 -11.87 11.61
C PHE A 705 51.87 -10.76 12.28
N GLN A 706 52.39 -11.04 13.47
CA GLN A 706 53.15 -10.05 14.25
C GLN A 706 54.44 -9.58 13.57
N ASN A 707 55.10 -10.48 12.84
CA ASN A 707 56.31 -10.20 12.07
C ASN A 707 56.58 -11.33 11.07
N SER A 708 57.48 -11.07 10.12
CA SER A 708 57.90 -12.01 9.07
C SER A 708 58.55 -13.30 9.61
N ASN A 709 59.22 -13.25 10.76
CA ASN A 709 59.82 -14.42 11.41
C ASN A 709 58.75 -15.38 11.96
N TYR A 710 57.74 -14.83 12.65
CA TYR A 710 56.61 -15.58 13.16
C TYR A 710 55.79 -16.19 12.00
N PHE A 711 55.50 -15.39 10.97
CA PHE A 711 54.88 -15.87 9.75
C PHE A 711 55.67 -17.04 9.12
N SER A 712 56.99 -16.92 8.98
CA SER A 712 57.83 -17.97 8.39
C SER A 712 57.81 -19.28 9.18
N ASN A 713 57.78 -19.19 10.52
CA ASN A 713 57.66 -20.36 11.40
C ASN A 713 56.28 -21.02 11.27
N VAL A 714 55.20 -20.24 11.24
CA VAL A 714 53.83 -20.75 11.08
C VAL A 714 53.63 -21.35 9.69
N PHE A 715 54.19 -20.73 8.65
CA PHE A 715 54.17 -21.26 7.29
C PHE A 715 54.90 -22.60 7.22
N LYS A 716 56.15 -22.68 7.70
CA LYS A 716 56.93 -23.93 7.74
C LYS A 716 56.25 -25.03 8.53
N LYS A 717 55.58 -24.69 9.64
CA LYS A 717 54.80 -25.65 10.43
C LYS A 717 53.60 -26.23 9.67
N ASN A 718 52.98 -25.45 8.77
CA ASN A 718 51.81 -25.89 8.01
C ASN A 718 52.15 -26.50 6.64
N THR A 719 53.30 -26.16 6.04
CA THR A 719 53.70 -26.62 4.70
C THR A 719 54.89 -27.57 4.67
N GLY A 720 55.64 -27.70 5.78
CA GLY A 720 56.87 -28.48 5.88
C GLY A 720 58.16 -27.69 5.56
N GLU A 721 58.04 -26.55 4.87
CA GLU A 721 59.17 -25.80 4.31
C GLU A 721 59.04 -24.29 4.53
N SER A 722 60.16 -23.56 4.51
CA SER A 722 60.11 -22.10 4.66
C SER A 722 59.41 -21.44 3.45
N PRO A 723 58.76 -20.26 3.61
CA PRO A 723 58.14 -19.53 2.50
C PRO A 723 59.03 -19.36 1.27
N ARG A 724 60.33 -19.07 1.47
CA ARG A 724 61.30 -18.89 0.37
C ARG A 724 61.62 -20.20 -0.35
N ALA A 725 61.75 -21.30 0.38
CA ALA A 725 62.01 -22.61 -0.21
C ALA A 725 60.78 -23.09 -1.00
N TRP A 726 59.60 -22.97 -0.39
CA TRP A 726 58.33 -23.36 -0.99
C TRP A 726 58.03 -22.58 -2.29
N GLY A 727 58.27 -21.27 -2.30
CA GLY A 727 58.10 -20.44 -3.49
C GLY A 727 59.04 -20.82 -4.65
N LYS A 728 60.30 -21.17 -4.34
CA LYS A 728 61.28 -21.63 -5.35
C LYS A 728 60.88 -22.96 -5.97
N ASP A 729 60.53 -23.96 -5.15
CA ASP A 729 60.16 -25.31 -5.62
C ASP A 729 58.89 -25.31 -6.49
N LYS A 730 57.92 -24.43 -6.21
CA LYS A 730 56.66 -24.34 -6.97
C LYS A 730 56.71 -23.41 -8.18
N SER A 731 57.63 -22.43 -8.19
CA SER A 731 57.89 -21.62 -9.40
C SER A 731 58.55 -22.42 -10.52
N GLY A 732 59.32 -23.47 -10.19
CA GLY A 732 59.90 -24.40 -11.17
C GLY A 732 58.92 -25.41 -11.81
N MET A 733 57.71 -25.57 -11.26
CA MET A 733 56.66 -26.47 -11.79
C MET A 733 55.64 -25.76 -12.70
N ARG A 734 55.75 -24.44 -12.89
CA ARG A 734 54.82 -23.62 -13.70
C ARG A 734 55.38 -23.15 -15.05
N ASN A 735 56.60 -23.58 -15.41
CA ASN A 735 57.19 -23.42 -16.74
C ASN A 735 57.02 -24.67 -17.58
#